data_AF-A0A318I4L0-F1
#
_entry.id   AF-A0A318I4L0-F1
#
_cell.length_a   1.000
_cell.length_b   1.000
_cell.length_c   1.000
_cell.angle_alpha   90.00
_cell.angle_beta   90.00
_cell.angle_gamma   90.00
#
_symmetry.space_group_name_H-M   'P 1'
#
loop_
_entity.id
_entity.type
_entity.pdbx_description
1 polymer ?
#
loop_
_entity_poly.entity_id
_entity_poly.type
_entity_poly.pdbx_seq_one_letter_code
_entity_poly.pdbx_strand_id
1 'polypeptide(L)'
;MKKRNTWLLFNSTYFFLLLIGLFFMGNIKIQAQSKAAIKWTEGNPSLVIDGETYPPYAYMSYLGEEEFYKEISATGIHIYNIPAYLGEGGINTVSGIGAFRTPIWLAEGKYDFSGLVKDFEKIIKADPKAKVIIRFYLDPPEWWTQLYPEAAAHLPDGTIFRQCFASEVWRKKTAEVFRDCLDWLLASEYSPYLAGIHVASGLTEEWFYHPKQYQDQNPVRLQAFRQWLKESYKNNNALQKAWNNPSLTFENAQLANIDEPAKRREWRNPDQDRNYIDTYRFQAEVLVNNIAYFSKIVKEKSHGYLLTGAFSGYHYFVGDARRGHGALAKLLDCPDLDYLSSPNVYNRVIGEDWPAMAAINSVHLHGKLWLTENDTRTSITTLLKDRSTGIAPPGQYESGVWLGPEDMDTSVSFLLKNTARMLAYGYGGWWFDMWGGWFSDPELLDVLAKTQQFHSTFPPSQGERMKPQIGVVVDEEISFWDPTYGHLTENILSNRYPLAKTGTSYDLFLRTDLKSMPTTQYKVVWLMGFLELTSKEESRIKKWNKRGITVLWTNGKGTKIFDPNEGELYMDGKFKWSASELGERWGKAGVHRYIDTEDVFYIGRNWMGIHTIEGGERTINFPFKAQVIDPLENKILHDATRQFQLTLKPKSTVLLRVNPLED
;
A
#
# COMPACT_ATOMS: atom_id res chain seq x y z
N MET A 1 62.74 29.07 -59.55
CA MET A 1 64.00 28.33 -59.80
C MET A 1 64.03 27.10 -58.87
N LYS A 2 64.08 25.88 -59.45
CA LYS A 2 64.28 24.53 -58.84
C LYS A 2 63.20 24.01 -57.85
N LYS A 3 62.33 23.06 -58.27
CA LYS A 3 62.47 21.56 -58.25
C LYS A 3 62.53 21.01 -56.80
N ARG A 4 61.71 20.06 -56.33
CA ARG A 4 61.41 18.73 -56.92
C ARG A 4 60.28 18.03 -56.15
N ASN A 5 59.44 17.27 -56.88
CA ASN A 5 58.56 16.22 -56.36
C ASN A 5 59.36 15.03 -55.79
N THR A 6 58.82 14.37 -54.77
CA THR A 6 58.95 12.91 -54.57
C THR A 6 57.73 12.37 -53.83
N TRP A 7 57.11 11.36 -54.45
CA TRP A 7 56.05 10.51 -53.96
C TRP A 7 56.49 9.67 -52.75
N LEU A 8 55.55 9.34 -51.87
CA LEU A 8 55.59 8.13 -51.05
C LEU A 8 54.17 7.56 -50.92
N LEU A 9 54.03 6.35 -51.45
CA LEU A 9 52.85 5.50 -51.38
C LEU A 9 52.73 4.85 -49.99
N PHE A 10 51.49 4.47 -49.67
CA PHE A 10 51.03 3.52 -48.65
C PHE A 10 50.98 3.95 -47.19
N ASN A 11 49.73 4.11 -46.72
CA ASN A 11 49.26 3.38 -45.53
C ASN A 11 47.73 3.16 -45.62
N SER A 12 47.25 2.46 -46.66
CA SER A 12 45.83 2.08 -46.78
C SER A 12 45.41 1.04 -45.73
N THR A 13 46.36 0.36 -45.10
CA THR A 13 46.14 -0.60 -44.01
C THR A 13 45.67 0.08 -42.72
N TYR A 14 46.14 1.30 -42.45
CA TYR A 14 45.73 2.07 -41.26
C TYR A 14 44.28 2.57 -41.38
N PHE A 15 43.83 2.92 -42.58
CA PHE A 15 42.45 3.35 -42.81
C PHE A 15 41.48 2.17 -42.71
N PHE A 16 41.90 0.97 -43.12
CA PHE A 16 41.09 -0.25 -43.01
C PHE A 16 41.00 -0.76 -41.57
N LEU A 17 42.07 -0.64 -40.76
CA LEU A 17 42.04 -0.95 -39.33
C LEU A 17 41.23 0.06 -38.51
N LEU A 18 41.22 1.34 -38.90
CA LEU A 18 40.33 2.35 -38.29
C LEU A 18 38.85 2.12 -38.65
N LEU A 19 38.55 1.68 -39.87
CA LEU A 19 37.20 1.31 -40.28
C LEU A 19 36.71 0.00 -39.61
N ILE A 20 37.60 -0.97 -39.37
CA ILE A 20 37.27 -2.18 -38.59
C ILE A 20 37.12 -1.82 -37.10
N GLY A 21 37.94 -0.91 -36.56
CA GLY A 21 37.77 -0.37 -35.20
C GLY A 21 36.47 0.41 -35.01
N LEU A 22 36.02 1.14 -36.03
CA LEU A 22 34.72 1.83 -36.05
C LEU A 22 33.53 0.89 -36.31
N PHE A 23 33.74 -0.25 -36.99
CA PHE A 23 32.73 -1.30 -37.14
C PHE A 23 32.61 -2.20 -35.89
N PHE A 24 33.66 -2.35 -35.08
CA PHE A 24 33.62 -3.03 -33.78
C PHE A 24 33.18 -2.12 -32.61
N MET A 25 33.01 -0.82 -32.84
CA MET A 25 32.17 0.06 -32.01
C MET A 25 30.69 0.03 -32.47
N GLY A 26 30.29 -1.01 -33.19
CA GLY A 26 28.90 -1.30 -33.49
C GLY A 26 28.11 -1.58 -32.21
N ASN A 27 27.29 -0.62 -31.81
CA ASN A 27 26.11 -0.79 -30.96
C ASN A 27 26.33 -1.45 -29.59
N ILE A 28 27.28 -0.98 -28.79
CA ILE A 28 27.00 -0.96 -27.34
C ILE A 28 26.01 0.19 -27.16
N LYS A 29 24.71 -0.09 -27.29
CA LYS A 29 23.69 0.80 -26.73
C LYS A 29 23.92 0.78 -25.22
N ILE A 30 24.71 1.74 -24.73
CA ILE A 30 24.72 2.08 -23.31
C ILE A 30 23.34 2.68 -23.06
N GLN A 31 22.36 1.82 -22.75
CA GLN A 31 21.06 2.29 -22.33
C GLN A 31 21.27 2.89 -20.93
N ALA A 32 20.88 4.15 -20.76
CA ALA A 32 21.03 4.80 -19.47
C ALA A 32 20.12 4.13 -18.43
N GLN A 33 20.52 4.17 -17.16
CA GLN A 33 19.70 3.75 -16.03
C GLN A 33 18.31 4.40 -16.12
N SER A 34 17.25 3.64 -15.84
CA SER A 34 15.91 4.20 -15.79
C SER A 34 15.79 5.26 -14.69
N LYS A 35 15.04 6.33 -14.97
CA LYS A 35 14.76 7.41 -14.02
C LYS A 35 13.27 7.42 -13.71
N ALA A 36 12.92 6.98 -12.52
CA ALA A 36 11.55 6.91 -12.06
C ALA A 36 11.32 7.83 -10.85
N ALA A 37 10.17 8.49 -10.82
CA ALA A 37 9.78 9.41 -9.77
C ALA A 37 8.26 9.51 -9.65
N ILE A 38 7.78 9.91 -8.47
CA ILE A 38 6.41 10.33 -8.27
C ILE A 38 6.34 11.86 -8.37
N LYS A 39 5.44 12.36 -9.20
CA LYS A 39 5.20 13.80 -9.38
C LYS A 39 3.75 14.14 -9.08
N TRP A 40 3.52 15.34 -8.58
CA TRP A 40 2.17 15.87 -8.42
C TRP A 40 1.67 16.44 -9.74
N THR A 41 0.65 15.84 -10.34
CA THR A 41 0.02 16.31 -11.58
C THR A 41 -1.49 16.18 -11.48
N GLU A 42 -2.24 17.20 -11.93
CA GLU A 42 -3.71 17.19 -11.96
C GLU A 42 -4.38 16.81 -10.63
N GLY A 43 -3.80 17.26 -9.50
CA GLY A 43 -4.34 17.04 -8.15
C GLY A 43 -4.06 15.66 -7.57
N ASN A 44 -3.10 14.90 -8.13
CA ASN A 44 -2.76 13.57 -7.63
C ASN A 44 -1.26 13.23 -7.79
N PRO A 45 -0.74 12.30 -6.99
CA PRO A 45 0.53 11.64 -7.29
C PRO A 45 0.41 10.83 -8.59
N SER A 46 1.39 11.00 -9.48
CA SER A 46 1.48 10.30 -10.76
C SER A 46 2.88 9.74 -10.96
N LEU A 47 2.92 8.54 -11.53
CA LEU A 47 4.15 7.83 -11.84
C LEU A 47 4.76 8.39 -13.12
N VAL A 48 6.05 8.75 -13.06
CA VAL A 48 6.83 9.19 -14.22
C VAL A 48 8.08 8.34 -14.32
N ILE A 49 8.29 7.71 -15.49
CA ILE A 49 9.48 6.91 -15.78
C ILE A 49 10.08 7.42 -17.09
N ASP A 50 11.37 7.73 -17.08
CA ASP A 50 12.15 8.25 -18.21
C ASP A 50 11.54 9.52 -18.87
N GLY A 51 10.81 10.30 -18.07
CA GLY A 51 10.16 11.54 -18.51
C GLY A 51 8.72 11.37 -19.00
N GLU A 52 8.24 10.15 -19.15
CA GLU A 52 6.87 9.83 -19.57
C GLU A 52 5.99 9.50 -18.37
N THR A 53 4.72 9.92 -18.40
CA THR A 53 3.74 9.55 -17.39
C THR A 53 3.25 8.12 -17.65
N TYR A 54 3.40 7.25 -16.66
CA TYR A 54 2.94 5.86 -16.73
C TYR A 54 1.64 5.68 -15.94
N PRO A 55 0.68 4.88 -16.44
CA PRO A 55 -0.36 4.34 -15.59
C PRO A 55 0.28 3.55 -14.44
N PRO A 56 -0.13 3.78 -13.18
CA PRO A 56 0.49 3.17 -12.02
C PRO A 56 0.00 1.73 -11.81
N TYR A 57 -0.10 0.94 -12.90
CA TYR A 57 -0.49 -0.46 -12.84
C TYR A 57 0.69 -1.35 -13.22
N ALA A 58 0.99 -2.29 -12.32
CA ALA A 58 2.06 -3.24 -12.48
C ALA A 58 1.53 -4.68 -12.44
N TYR A 59 2.40 -5.64 -12.72
CA TYR A 59 2.15 -7.06 -12.54
C TYR A 59 3.14 -7.64 -11.55
N MET A 60 2.70 -8.57 -10.72
CA MET A 60 3.55 -9.28 -9.78
C MET A 60 3.23 -10.76 -9.78
N SER A 61 4.27 -11.59 -9.64
CA SER A 61 4.12 -13.00 -9.29
C SER A 61 5.31 -13.47 -8.48
N TYR A 62 5.09 -14.34 -7.49
CA TYR A 62 6.20 -15.06 -6.85
C TYR A 62 6.76 -16.14 -7.76
N LEU A 63 5.92 -16.78 -8.59
CA LEU A 63 6.31 -17.89 -9.47
C LEU A 63 6.02 -17.55 -10.94
N GLY A 64 6.41 -16.34 -11.35
CA GLY A 64 6.21 -15.85 -12.71
C GLY A 64 7.00 -16.63 -13.76
N GLU A 65 6.38 -16.78 -14.93
CA GLU A 65 6.94 -17.49 -16.08
C GLU A 65 6.87 -16.64 -17.35
N GLU A 66 7.74 -16.93 -18.32
CA GLU A 66 7.89 -16.16 -19.55
C GLU A 66 6.55 -16.02 -20.32
N GLU A 67 5.72 -17.06 -20.31
CA GLU A 67 4.39 -17.04 -20.95
C GLU A 67 3.46 -15.98 -20.35
N PHE A 68 3.35 -15.92 -19.01
CA PHE A 68 2.50 -14.94 -18.35
C PHE A 68 3.05 -13.53 -18.51
N TYR A 69 4.38 -13.34 -18.46
CA TYR A 69 4.96 -12.03 -18.74
C TYR A 69 4.65 -11.53 -20.16
N LYS A 70 4.62 -12.42 -21.15
CA LYS A 70 4.22 -12.07 -22.54
C LYS A 70 2.76 -11.66 -22.60
N GLU A 71 1.86 -12.44 -22.00
CA GLU A 71 0.43 -12.13 -21.93
C GLU A 71 0.20 -10.76 -21.30
N ILE A 72 0.84 -10.51 -20.16
CA ILE A 72 0.75 -9.23 -19.44
C ILE A 72 1.31 -8.08 -20.27
N SER A 73 2.46 -8.26 -20.94
CA SER A 73 3.03 -7.22 -21.82
C SER A 73 2.08 -6.86 -22.98
N ALA A 74 1.33 -7.83 -23.50
CA ALA A 74 0.35 -7.63 -24.56
C ALA A 74 -0.86 -6.80 -24.10
N THR A 75 -1.13 -6.75 -22.79
CA THR A 75 -2.14 -5.84 -22.20
C THR A 75 -1.65 -4.38 -22.09
N GLY A 76 -0.38 -4.11 -22.39
CA GLY A 76 0.25 -2.79 -22.21
C GLY A 76 0.79 -2.53 -20.81
N ILE A 77 0.72 -3.51 -19.91
CA ILE A 77 1.42 -3.46 -18.61
C ILE A 77 2.90 -3.76 -18.84
N HIS A 78 3.76 -2.79 -18.56
CA HIS A 78 5.22 -2.92 -18.69
C HIS A 78 5.96 -2.77 -17.36
N ILE A 79 5.23 -2.64 -16.24
CA ILE A 79 5.83 -2.51 -14.90
C ILE A 79 5.68 -3.85 -14.18
N TYR A 80 6.79 -4.37 -13.67
CA TYR A 80 6.85 -5.69 -13.03
C TYR A 80 7.42 -5.57 -11.62
N ASN A 81 6.77 -6.20 -10.64
CA ASN A 81 7.35 -6.41 -9.32
C ASN A 81 7.89 -7.84 -9.22
N ILE A 82 9.15 -8.00 -8.80
CA ILE A 82 9.77 -9.31 -8.55
C ILE A 82 10.33 -9.38 -7.13
N PRO A 83 10.31 -10.56 -6.49
CA PRO A 83 10.86 -10.72 -5.16
C PRO A 83 12.38 -10.99 -5.20
N ALA A 84 13.10 -10.55 -4.17
CA ALA A 84 14.51 -10.86 -3.93
C ALA A 84 14.75 -11.02 -2.43
N TYR A 85 15.53 -12.01 -2.02
CA TYR A 85 15.69 -12.36 -0.60
C TYR A 85 17.16 -12.36 -0.21
N LEU A 86 17.52 -11.63 0.86
CA LEU A 86 18.86 -11.73 1.42
C LEU A 86 19.11 -13.11 2.04
N GLY A 87 18.18 -13.60 2.86
CA GLY A 87 18.24 -14.91 3.51
C GLY A 87 17.20 -15.90 3.02
N GLU A 88 17.37 -17.15 3.44
CA GLU A 88 16.56 -18.32 3.10
C GLU A 88 15.27 -18.45 3.91
N GLY A 89 15.17 -17.72 5.03
CA GLY A 89 14.05 -17.86 5.93
C GLY A 89 12.77 -17.34 5.30
N GLY A 90 11.80 -18.23 5.05
CA GLY A 90 10.55 -17.88 4.39
C GLY A 90 9.70 -16.83 5.12
N ILE A 91 8.76 -16.25 4.37
CA ILE A 91 8.13 -14.98 4.71
C ILE A 91 7.08 -15.09 5.82
N ASN A 92 6.45 -16.25 5.98
CA ASN A 92 5.40 -16.46 6.98
C ASN A 92 5.76 -17.62 7.90
N THR A 93 6.23 -17.30 9.10
CA THR A 93 6.65 -18.29 10.11
C THR A 93 5.47 -18.96 10.82
N VAL A 94 4.24 -18.48 10.64
CA VAL A 94 3.04 -19.11 11.20
C VAL A 94 2.60 -20.27 10.31
N SER A 95 2.56 -20.05 8.99
CA SER A 95 2.26 -21.13 8.04
C SER A 95 3.48 -22.02 7.78
N GLY A 96 4.69 -21.52 7.98
CA GLY A 96 5.94 -22.21 7.66
C GLY A 96 6.26 -22.21 6.16
N ILE A 97 5.68 -21.29 5.38
CA ILE A 97 5.96 -21.17 3.95
C ILE A 97 7.45 -20.88 3.72
N GLY A 98 8.07 -21.59 2.79
CA GLY A 98 9.46 -21.38 2.37
C GLY A 98 9.65 -20.09 1.56
N ALA A 99 10.91 -19.73 1.31
CA ALA A 99 11.25 -18.64 0.41
C ALA A 99 10.97 -18.99 -1.07
N PHE A 100 10.67 -17.98 -1.89
CA PHE A 100 10.35 -18.16 -3.31
C PHE A 100 11.55 -18.05 -4.24
N ARG A 101 12.70 -17.60 -3.73
CA ARG A 101 13.99 -17.59 -4.44
C ARG A 101 15.09 -18.08 -3.52
N THR A 102 16.22 -18.44 -4.12
CA THR A 102 17.45 -18.71 -3.39
C THR A 102 17.97 -17.44 -2.72
N PRO A 103 18.66 -17.55 -1.57
CA PRO A 103 19.19 -16.40 -0.86
C PRO A 103 20.32 -15.73 -1.63
N ILE A 104 20.36 -14.40 -1.60
CA ILE A 104 21.44 -13.60 -2.18
C ILE A 104 22.68 -13.64 -1.28
N TRP A 105 22.50 -13.61 0.05
CA TRP A 105 23.60 -13.44 1.00
C TRP A 105 24.11 -14.79 1.52
N LEU A 106 25.12 -15.35 0.84
CA LEU A 106 25.61 -16.70 1.12
C LEU A 106 26.63 -16.76 2.27
N ALA A 107 27.48 -15.73 2.39
CA ALA A 107 28.44 -15.56 3.48
C ALA A 107 28.91 -14.10 3.52
N GLU A 108 29.76 -13.74 4.49
CA GLU A 108 30.40 -12.41 4.51
C GLU A 108 31.11 -12.10 3.19
N GLY A 109 30.71 -11.01 2.54
CA GLY A 109 31.25 -10.56 1.25
C GLY A 109 31.02 -11.51 0.07
N LYS A 110 30.14 -12.52 0.20
CA LYS A 110 29.80 -13.47 -0.87
C LYS A 110 28.32 -13.40 -1.20
N TYR A 111 28.04 -13.08 -2.46
CA TYR A 111 26.69 -12.90 -2.98
C TYR A 111 26.42 -13.81 -4.18
N ASP A 112 25.18 -14.29 -4.31
CA ASP A 112 24.67 -14.98 -5.49
C ASP A 112 23.47 -14.23 -6.07
N PHE A 113 23.67 -13.65 -7.26
CA PHE A 113 22.64 -12.89 -7.97
C PHE A 113 21.95 -13.71 -9.07
N SER A 114 22.21 -15.02 -9.19
CA SER A 114 21.67 -15.88 -10.25
C SER A 114 20.13 -15.89 -10.30
N GLY A 115 19.46 -15.80 -9.15
CA GLY A 115 18.01 -15.68 -9.07
C GLY A 115 17.49 -14.40 -9.73
N LEU A 116 18.12 -13.26 -9.45
CA LEU A 116 17.78 -11.97 -10.05
C LEU A 116 18.06 -11.98 -11.55
N VAL A 117 19.22 -12.48 -11.97
CA VAL A 117 19.59 -12.67 -13.39
C VAL A 117 18.48 -13.44 -14.12
N LYS A 118 18.06 -14.58 -13.57
CA LYS A 118 17.01 -15.41 -14.17
C LYS A 118 15.68 -14.68 -14.30
N ASP A 119 15.25 -13.95 -13.27
CA ASP A 119 13.99 -13.19 -13.33
C ASP A 119 14.06 -12.05 -14.35
N PHE A 120 15.16 -11.29 -14.39
CA PHE A 120 15.35 -10.24 -15.39
C PHE A 120 15.38 -10.80 -16.81
N GLU A 121 16.15 -11.86 -17.08
CA GLU A 121 16.23 -12.47 -18.40
C GLU A 121 14.87 -12.97 -18.88
N LYS A 122 14.10 -13.62 -18.00
CA LYS A 122 12.72 -14.05 -18.31
C LYS A 122 11.83 -12.86 -18.70
N ILE A 123 11.86 -11.79 -17.91
CA ILE A 123 11.02 -10.61 -18.14
C ILE A 123 11.44 -9.87 -19.39
N ILE A 124 12.73 -9.59 -19.58
CA ILE A 124 13.25 -8.82 -20.73
C ILE A 124 13.01 -9.56 -22.04
N LYS A 125 13.13 -10.90 -22.03
CA LYS A 125 12.82 -11.74 -23.18
C LYS A 125 11.33 -11.69 -23.54
N ALA A 126 10.45 -11.60 -22.54
CA ALA A 126 9.01 -11.47 -22.73
C ALA A 126 8.61 -10.04 -23.16
N ASP A 127 9.23 -9.03 -22.55
CA ASP A 127 8.95 -7.61 -22.72
C ASP A 127 10.24 -6.76 -22.72
N PRO A 128 10.75 -6.36 -23.91
CA PRO A 128 11.89 -5.46 -24.02
C PRO A 128 11.66 -4.04 -23.47
N LYS A 129 10.42 -3.67 -23.11
CA LYS A 129 10.07 -2.37 -22.51
C LYS A 129 9.96 -2.41 -20.98
N ALA A 130 10.26 -3.56 -20.38
CA ALA A 130 10.03 -3.80 -18.95
C ALA A 130 10.65 -2.74 -18.04
N LYS A 131 9.89 -2.41 -16.98
CA LYS A 131 10.28 -1.55 -15.85
C LYS A 131 10.11 -2.36 -14.57
N VAL A 132 11.21 -2.83 -14.01
CA VAL A 132 11.24 -3.74 -12.88
C VAL A 132 11.40 -2.98 -11.57
N ILE A 133 10.55 -3.30 -10.61
CA ILE A 133 10.66 -2.90 -9.22
C ILE A 133 10.95 -4.17 -8.41
N ILE A 134 12.04 -4.17 -7.64
CA ILE A 134 12.41 -5.35 -6.84
C ILE A 134 11.82 -5.20 -5.44
N ARG A 135 10.96 -6.13 -5.02
CA ARG A 135 10.60 -6.33 -3.61
C ARG A 135 11.77 -7.02 -2.92
N PHE A 136 12.56 -6.21 -2.22
CA PHE A 136 13.83 -6.62 -1.65
C PHE A 136 13.67 -6.94 -0.17
N TYR A 137 13.61 -8.23 0.16
CA TYR A 137 13.43 -8.75 1.52
C TYR A 137 14.76 -8.76 2.29
N LEU A 138 14.83 -7.90 3.30
CA LEU A 138 16.05 -7.53 4.03
C LEU A 138 16.33 -8.39 5.27
N ASP A 139 15.56 -9.46 5.51
CA ASP A 139 15.87 -10.36 6.61
C ASP A 139 17.19 -11.08 6.35
N PRO A 140 18.10 -11.12 7.34
CA PRO A 140 19.37 -11.79 7.21
C PRO A 140 19.20 -13.32 7.18
N PRO A 141 20.15 -14.04 6.57
CA PRO A 141 20.22 -15.50 6.62
C PRO A 141 20.49 -16.01 8.04
N GLU A 142 20.16 -17.28 8.31
CA GLU A 142 20.27 -17.85 9.66
C GLU A 142 21.72 -17.83 10.17
N TRP A 143 22.69 -18.18 9.32
CA TRP A 143 24.11 -18.16 9.67
C TRP A 143 24.57 -16.79 10.19
N TRP A 144 24.00 -15.70 9.66
CA TRP A 144 24.33 -14.35 10.09
C TRP A 144 23.77 -14.07 11.47
N THR A 145 22.52 -14.47 11.73
CA THR A 145 21.92 -14.31 13.07
C THR A 145 22.66 -15.11 14.14
N GLN A 146 23.19 -16.29 13.77
CA GLN A 146 24.03 -17.10 14.66
C GLN A 146 25.40 -16.46 14.93
N LEU A 147 25.98 -15.79 13.93
CA LEU A 147 27.27 -15.09 14.06
C LEU A 147 27.15 -13.79 14.86
N TYR A 148 26.03 -13.08 14.75
CA TYR A 148 25.75 -11.81 15.42
C TYR A 148 24.53 -11.94 16.36
N PRO A 149 24.60 -12.77 17.41
CA PRO A 149 23.48 -13.02 18.30
C PRO A 149 23.02 -11.74 19.03
N GLU A 150 23.90 -10.76 19.25
CA GLU A 150 23.55 -9.45 19.81
C GLU A 150 22.60 -8.64 18.92
N ALA A 151 22.48 -9.01 17.65
CA ALA A 151 21.60 -8.37 16.68
C ALA A 151 20.35 -9.19 16.35
N ALA A 152 20.19 -10.38 16.93
CA ALA A 152 19.03 -11.25 16.76
C ALA A 152 17.99 -11.03 17.87
N ALA A 153 16.72 -11.39 17.66
CA ALA A 153 15.75 -11.38 18.76
C ALA A 153 16.09 -12.50 19.76
N HIS A 154 16.04 -12.22 21.06
CA HIS A 154 16.30 -13.24 22.11
C HIS A 154 14.97 -13.75 22.64
N LEU A 155 14.75 -15.05 22.57
CA LEU A 155 13.51 -15.67 23.05
C LEU A 155 13.66 -16.16 24.51
N PRO A 156 12.55 -16.29 25.27
CA PRO A 156 12.61 -16.72 26.67
C PRO A 156 13.17 -18.13 26.89
N ASP A 157 13.17 -18.99 25.86
CA ASP A 157 13.76 -20.34 25.91
C ASP A 157 15.28 -20.35 25.71
N GLY A 158 15.91 -19.18 25.57
CA GLY A 158 17.35 -19.02 25.34
C GLY A 158 17.77 -19.14 23.88
N THR A 159 16.84 -19.37 22.95
CA THR A 159 17.12 -19.39 21.51
C THR A 159 17.11 -17.98 20.92
N ILE A 160 17.72 -17.85 19.74
CA ILE A 160 17.66 -16.63 18.93
C ILE A 160 16.66 -16.80 17.79
N PHE A 161 16.09 -15.70 17.31
CA PHE A 161 15.13 -15.73 16.22
C PHE A 161 15.17 -14.46 15.39
N ARG A 162 15.45 -14.58 14.08
CA ARG A 162 15.47 -13.45 13.13
C ARG A 162 16.30 -12.26 13.68
N GLN A 163 16.19 -11.11 13.04
CA GLN A 163 16.76 -9.86 13.53
C GLN A 163 15.98 -9.30 14.73
N CYS A 164 16.69 -8.61 15.63
CA CYS A 164 16.08 -7.61 16.50
C CYS A 164 15.94 -6.31 15.70
N PHE A 165 14.71 -5.89 15.37
CA PHE A 165 14.47 -4.69 14.56
C PHE A 165 15.00 -3.39 15.20
N ALA A 166 15.21 -3.37 16.51
CA ALA A 166 15.81 -2.24 17.23
C ALA A 166 17.34 -2.24 17.18
N SER A 167 17.98 -3.28 16.63
CA SER A 167 19.43 -3.41 16.60
C SER A 167 20.07 -2.54 15.52
N GLU A 168 20.91 -1.61 15.95
CA GLU A 168 21.76 -0.85 15.02
C GLU A 168 22.79 -1.74 14.31
N VAL A 169 23.24 -2.82 14.94
CA VAL A 169 24.20 -3.76 14.35
C VAL A 169 23.55 -4.43 13.13
N TRP A 170 22.34 -4.98 13.30
CA TRP A 170 21.57 -5.52 12.17
C TRP A 170 21.33 -4.47 11.09
N ARG A 171 20.86 -3.28 11.46
CA ARG A 171 20.55 -2.22 10.50
C ARG A 171 21.78 -1.79 9.69
N LYS A 172 22.94 -1.63 10.33
CA LYS A 172 24.19 -1.22 9.67
C LYS A 172 24.77 -2.34 8.80
N LYS A 173 24.83 -3.58 9.29
CA LYS A 173 25.36 -4.73 8.55
C LYS A 173 24.50 -5.13 7.36
N THR A 174 23.18 -5.17 7.53
CA THR A 174 22.25 -5.39 6.42
C THR A 174 22.36 -4.27 5.38
N ALA A 175 22.61 -3.03 5.82
CA ALA A 175 22.82 -1.92 4.90
C ALA A 175 24.16 -1.95 4.15
N GLU A 176 25.21 -2.58 4.69
CA GLU A 176 26.44 -2.86 3.92
C GLU A 176 26.11 -3.79 2.76
N VAL A 177 25.47 -4.93 3.05
CA VAL A 177 25.06 -5.92 2.04
C VAL A 177 24.08 -5.33 1.02
N PHE A 178 23.10 -4.56 1.48
CA PHE A 178 22.11 -3.95 0.59
C PHE A 178 22.77 -2.92 -0.35
N ARG A 179 23.77 -2.16 0.13
CA ARG A 179 24.56 -1.26 -0.73
C ARG A 179 25.33 -2.04 -1.80
N ASP A 180 25.93 -3.17 -1.44
CA ASP A 180 26.66 -4.00 -2.39
C ASP A 180 25.72 -4.61 -3.45
N CYS A 181 24.52 -5.03 -3.05
CA CYS A 181 23.49 -5.50 -3.99
C CYS A 181 23.04 -4.39 -4.95
N LEU A 182 22.84 -3.17 -4.45
CA LEU A 182 22.50 -2.01 -5.28
C LEU A 182 23.63 -1.63 -6.24
N ASP A 183 24.89 -1.68 -5.77
CA ASP A 183 26.06 -1.43 -6.63
C ASP A 183 26.14 -2.44 -7.77
N TRP A 184 25.91 -3.72 -7.48
CA TRP A 184 25.84 -4.76 -8.51
C TRP A 184 24.70 -4.50 -9.50
N LEU A 185 23.48 -4.25 -9.02
CA LEU A 185 22.32 -3.96 -9.86
C LEU A 185 22.56 -2.77 -10.79
N LEU A 186 23.07 -1.66 -10.25
CA LEU A 186 23.31 -0.43 -11.00
C LEU A 186 24.44 -0.55 -12.02
N ALA A 187 25.43 -1.40 -11.76
CA ALA A 187 26.53 -1.70 -12.68
C ALA A 187 26.21 -2.80 -13.70
N SER A 188 25.14 -3.57 -13.50
CA SER A 188 24.73 -4.68 -14.36
C SER A 188 24.04 -4.22 -15.65
N GLU A 189 23.91 -5.12 -16.61
CA GLU A 189 23.13 -4.91 -17.84
C GLU A 189 21.62 -4.73 -17.59
N TYR A 190 21.14 -5.01 -16.38
CA TYR A 190 19.73 -4.89 -15.98
C TYR A 190 19.37 -3.48 -15.48
N SER A 191 20.36 -2.64 -15.18
CA SER A 191 20.18 -1.25 -14.73
C SER A 191 19.22 -0.41 -15.57
N PRO A 192 19.16 -0.53 -16.91
CA PRO A 192 18.19 0.21 -17.75
C PRO A 192 16.73 -0.23 -17.56
N TYR A 193 16.51 -1.45 -17.07
CA TYR A 193 15.19 -2.01 -16.79
C TYR A 193 14.76 -1.78 -15.34
N LEU A 194 15.69 -1.45 -14.44
CA LEU A 194 15.40 -1.24 -13.03
C LEU A 194 14.76 0.15 -12.80
N ALA A 195 13.49 0.15 -12.38
CA ALA A 195 12.71 1.36 -12.08
C ALA A 195 12.60 1.65 -10.57
N GLY A 196 12.79 0.66 -9.69
CA GLY A 196 12.66 0.91 -8.26
C GLY A 196 13.01 -0.26 -7.36
N ILE A 197 12.99 0.02 -6.06
CA ILE A 197 13.13 -0.96 -4.98
C ILE A 197 11.97 -0.77 -3.99
N HIS A 198 11.18 -1.82 -3.82
CA HIS A 198 10.25 -1.93 -2.70
C HIS A 198 11.00 -2.57 -1.53
N VAL A 199 11.32 -1.79 -0.48
CA VAL A 199 12.02 -2.32 0.69
C VAL A 199 11.07 -3.14 1.56
N ALA A 200 11.44 -4.38 1.85
CA ALA A 200 10.62 -5.35 2.57
C ALA A 200 11.42 -6.03 3.69
N SER A 201 10.73 -6.45 4.76
CA SER A 201 11.31 -7.23 5.86
C SER A 201 10.19 -7.78 6.74
N GLY A 202 10.51 -8.73 7.63
CA GLY A 202 9.58 -9.25 8.62
C GLY A 202 8.47 -10.13 8.04
N LEU A 203 7.47 -10.42 8.87
CA LEU A 203 6.42 -11.36 8.50
C LEU A 203 5.67 -10.87 7.25
N THR A 204 5.44 -11.80 6.32
CA THR A 204 4.82 -11.65 5.00
C THR A 204 5.49 -10.66 4.05
N GLU A 205 6.73 -10.24 4.33
CA GLU A 205 7.44 -9.16 3.61
C GLU A 205 6.86 -7.75 3.86
N GLU A 206 5.90 -7.64 4.78
CA GLU A 206 5.06 -6.45 4.95
C GLU A 206 5.45 -5.58 6.16
N TRP A 207 6.68 -5.75 6.68
CA TRP A 207 7.19 -5.08 7.89
C TRP A 207 6.41 -5.42 9.17
N PHE A 208 5.82 -6.60 9.25
CA PHE A 208 5.25 -7.11 10.49
C PHE A 208 6.31 -7.70 11.41
N TYR A 209 6.14 -7.51 12.71
CA TYR A 209 6.79 -8.39 13.69
C TYR A 209 6.23 -9.82 13.55
N HIS A 210 7.12 -10.80 13.52
CA HIS A 210 6.74 -12.20 13.71
C HIS A 210 6.22 -12.38 15.15
N PRO A 211 5.21 -13.26 15.39
CA PRO A 211 4.67 -13.45 16.73
C PRO A 211 5.72 -13.76 17.81
N LYS A 212 6.77 -14.53 17.47
CA LYS A 212 7.89 -14.82 18.38
C LYS A 212 8.64 -13.55 18.83
N GLN A 213 8.75 -12.53 17.99
CA GLN A 213 9.45 -11.28 18.32
C GLN A 213 8.67 -10.40 19.31
N TYR A 214 7.40 -10.71 19.62
CA TYR A 214 6.68 -10.04 20.71
C TYR A 214 7.34 -10.29 22.07
N GLN A 215 8.07 -11.41 22.17
CA GLN A 215 8.82 -11.85 23.34
C GLN A 215 10.31 -11.47 23.26
N ASP A 216 10.73 -10.59 22.34
CA ASP A 216 12.15 -10.24 22.18
C ASP A 216 12.72 -9.61 23.45
N GLN A 217 13.60 -10.36 24.12
CA GLN A 217 14.33 -10.00 25.34
C GLN A 217 15.72 -9.43 25.05
N ASN A 218 16.08 -9.17 23.80
CA ASN A 218 17.40 -8.65 23.47
C ASN A 218 17.63 -7.31 24.22
N PRO A 219 18.71 -7.16 25.00
CA PRO A 219 18.95 -5.97 25.81
C PRO A 219 19.07 -4.68 24.98
N VAL A 220 19.47 -4.77 23.71
CA VAL A 220 19.49 -3.63 22.78
C VAL A 220 18.09 -3.07 22.55
N ARG A 221 17.03 -3.90 22.53
CA ARG A 221 15.65 -3.42 22.41
C ARG A 221 15.25 -2.55 23.59
N LEU A 222 15.62 -2.94 24.82
CA LEU A 222 15.36 -2.14 26.02
C LEU A 222 16.18 -0.85 26.03
N GLN A 223 17.44 -0.89 25.60
CA GLN A 223 18.27 0.31 25.48
C GLN A 223 17.68 1.31 24.47
N ALA A 224 17.27 0.83 23.30
CA ALA A 224 16.62 1.62 22.27
C ALA A 224 15.29 2.21 22.76
N PHE A 225 14.48 1.45 23.50
CA PHE A 225 13.25 1.95 24.11
C PHE A 225 13.51 3.09 25.10
N ARG A 226 14.51 2.95 25.97
CA ARG A 226 14.88 4.00 26.92
C ARG A 226 15.41 5.25 26.22
N GLN A 227 16.15 5.08 25.13
CA GLN A 227 16.58 6.20 24.29
C GLN A 227 15.38 6.89 23.62
N TRP A 228 14.42 6.13 23.10
CA TRP A 228 13.18 6.66 22.57
C TRP A 228 12.39 7.45 23.65
N LEU A 229 12.31 6.95 24.89
CA LEU A 229 11.68 7.69 26.00
C LEU A 229 12.40 9.02 26.28
N LYS A 230 13.74 9.04 26.25
CA LYS A 230 14.54 10.28 26.40
C LYS A 230 14.17 11.29 25.31
N GLU A 231 14.02 10.83 24.08
CA GLU A 231 13.64 11.68 22.95
C GLU A 231 12.18 12.15 23.03
N SER A 232 11.26 11.30 23.46
CA SER A 232 9.83 11.62 23.56
C SER A 232 9.51 12.55 24.73
N TYR A 233 10.09 12.30 25.90
CA TYR A 233 9.75 13.03 27.14
C TYR A 233 10.76 14.11 27.54
N LYS A 234 11.97 14.09 26.99
CA LYS A 234 13.08 15.04 27.25
C LYS A 234 13.67 15.00 28.66
N ASN A 235 12.88 14.77 29.70
CA ASN A 235 13.34 14.67 31.09
C ASN A 235 12.48 13.70 31.93
N ASN A 236 13.03 13.25 33.07
CA ASN A 236 12.34 12.30 33.96
C ASN A 236 11.02 12.85 34.50
N ASN A 237 10.91 14.14 34.81
CA ASN A 237 9.67 14.71 35.37
C ASN A 237 8.49 14.58 34.38
N ALA A 238 8.74 14.80 33.09
CA ALA A 238 7.74 14.61 32.05
C ALA A 238 7.33 13.15 31.90
N LEU A 239 8.29 12.22 31.94
CA LEU A 239 8.04 10.77 31.91
C LEU A 239 7.23 10.33 33.13
N GLN A 240 7.64 10.72 34.33
CA GLN A 240 6.97 10.41 35.60
C GLN A 240 5.52 10.92 35.61
N LYS A 241 5.28 12.14 35.09
CA LYS A 241 3.94 12.69 34.94
C LYS A 241 3.11 11.89 33.94
N ALA A 242 3.68 11.53 32.79
CA ALA A 242 2.94 10.83 31.74
C ALA A 242 2.59 9.38 32.11
N TRP A 243 3.45 8.70 32.88
CA TRP A 243 3.25 7.33 33.36
C TRP A 243 2.64 7.28 34.77
N ASN A 244 2.32 8.45 35.34
CA ASN A 244 1.82 8.59 36.70
C ASN A 244 2.63 7.79 37.74
N ASN A 245 3.96 7.82 37.64
CA ASN A 245 4.88 7.09 38.50
C ASN A 245 6.06 7.97 38.92
N PRO A 246 6.11 8.48 40.17
CA PRO A 246 7.15 9.41 40.62
C PRO A 246 8.54 8.76 40.78
N SER A 247 8.63 7.42 40.84
CA SER A 247 9.90 6.69 40.96
C SER A 247 10.54 6.35 39.61
N LEU A 248 9.81 6.59 38.52
CA LEU A 248 10.23 6.24 37.17
C LEU A 248 11.34 7.18 36.69
N THR A 249 12.32 6.63 35.99
CA THR A 249 13.40 7.34 35.33
C THR A 249 13.67 6.65 33.99
N PHE A 250 14.38 7.32 33.10
CA PHE A 250 14.81 6.67 31.86
C PHE A 250 15.65 5.40 32.08
N GLU A 251 16.37 5.30 33.21
CA GLU A 251 17.27 4.18 33.49
C GLU A 251 16.56 2.95 34.10
N ASN A 252 15.41 3.14 34.75
CA ASN A 252 14.63 2.02 35.31
C ASN A 252 13.36 1.69 34.53
N ALA A 253 12.99 2.50 33.52
CA ALA A 253 11.86 2.21 32.65
C ALA A 253 12.01 0.85 31.93
N GLN A 254 10.87 0.17 31.76
CA GLN A 254 10.77 -1.14 31.14
C GLN A 254 9.70 -1.11 30.04
N LEU A 255 9.88 -1.96 29.03
CA LEU A 255 8.83 -2.26 28.06
C LEU A 255 7.66 -2.98 28.75
N ALA A 256 6.45 -2.80 28.24
CA ALA A 256 5.32 -3.62 28.65
C ALA A 256 5.45 -5.05 28.09
N ASN A 257 4.91 -6.03 28.81
CA ASN A 257 4.79 -7.39 28.29
C ASN A 257 3.59 -7.47 27.34
N ILE A 258 3.85 -7.45 26.03
CA ILE A 258 2.82 -7.42 24.98
C ILE A 258 2.44 -8.81 24.44
N ASP A 259 3.06 -9.89 24.93
CA ASP A 259 2.72 -11.25 24.50
C ASP A 259 1.69 -11.93 25.41
N GLU A 260 1.26 -11.26 26.48
CA GLU A 260 0.27 -11.81 27.39
C GLU A 260 -1.13 -11.88 26.75
N PRO A 261 -1.99 -12.84 27.14
CA PRO A 261 -3.36 -12.89 26.67
C PRO A 261 -4.15 -11.64 27.13
N ALA A 262 -5.17 -11.26 26.35
CA ALA A 262 -6.06 -10.15 26.69
C ALA A 262 -6.78 -10.44 28.02
N LYS A 263 -6.53 -9.62 29.04
CA LYS A 263 -7.11 -9.79 30.39
C LYS A 263 -8.45 -9.08 30.58
N ARG A 264 -8.75 -8.08 29.75
CA ARG A 264 -9.88 -7.18 29.91
C ARG A 264 -10.45 -6.73 28.56
N ARG A 265 -11.68 -6.22 28.55
CA ARG A 265 -12.44 -5.88 27.33
C ARG A 265 -12.87 -4.41 27.28
N GLU A 266 -12.23 -3.57 28.07
CA GLU A 266 -12.37 -2.12 28.09
C GLU A 266 -11.11 -1.45 27.53
N TRP A 267 -11.25 -0.26 26.96
CA TRP A 267 -10.12 0.53 26.46
C TRP A 267 -9.10 0.82 27.56
N ARG A 268 -7.81 0.82 27.20
CA ARG A 268 -6.71 1.20 28.10
C ARG A 268 -6.94 2.62 28.62
N ASN A 269 -6.57 2.85 29.87
CA ASN A 269 -6.54 4.18 30.48
C ASN A 269 -5.09 4.71 30.35
N PRO A 270 -4.84 5.80 29.61
CA PRO A 270 -3.49 6.32 29.44
C PRO A 270 -2.78 6.76 30.73
N ASP A 271 -3.51 7.01 31.83
CA ASP A 271 -2.91 7.31 33.14
C ASP A 271 -2.40 6.05 33.86
N GLN A 272 -2.85 4.86 33.46
CA GLN A 272 -2.50 3.57 34.06
C GLN A 272 -1.65 2.70 33.13
N ASP A 273 -1.89 2.81 31.82
CA ASP A 273 -1.38 1.90 30.80
C ASP A 273 -0.42 2.59 29.81
N ARG A 274 0.13 3.76 30.18
CA ARG A 274 1.02 4.52 29.30
C ARG A 274 2.18 3.68 28.79
N ASN A 275 2.70 2.79 29.63
CA ASN A 275 3.77 1.86 29.27
C ASN A 275 3.43 0.96 28.07
N TYR A 276 2.19 0.45 27.97
CA TYR A 276 1.74 -0.33 26.81
C TYR A 276 1.64 0.55 25.57
N ILE A 277 1.00 1.71 25.70
CA ILE A 277 0.81 2.65 24.57
C ILE A 277 2.18 3.06 24.00
N ASP A 278 3.12 3.42 24.86
CA ASP A 278 4.47 3.79 24.46
C ASP A 278 5.29 2.62 23.93
N THR A 279 5.08 1.40 24.44
CA THR A 279 5.71 0.18 23.89
C THR A 279 5.27 -0.06 22.45
N TYR A 280 3.97 0.06 22.16
CA TYR A 280 3.45 -0.07 20.80
C TYR A 280 3.91 1.06 19.87
N ARG A 281 3.90 2.30 20.35
CA ARG A 281 4.39 3.45 19.57
C ARG A 281 5.86 3.29 19.24
N PHE A 282 6.71 2.97 20.22
CA PHE A 282 8.12 2.65 20.00
C PHE A 282 8.28 1.55 18.94
N GLN A 283 7.54 0.45 19.07
CA GLN A 283 7.62 -0.69 18.18
C GLN A 283 7.24 -0.33 16.73
N ALA A 284 6.16 0.42 16.54
CA ALA A 284 5.74 0.91 15.22
C ALA A 284 6.78 1.89 14.63
N GLU A 285 7.29 2.81 15.46
CA GLU A 285 8.29 3.78 15.04
C GLU A 285 9.63 3.13 14.64
N VAL A 286 10.03 2.05 15.30
CA VAL A 286 11.24 1.28 14.94
C VAL A 286 11.14 0.77 13.49
N LEU A 287 10.01 0.17 13.11
CA LEU A 287 9.82 -0.35 11.76
C LEU A 287 9.87 0.76 10.70
N VAL A 288 9.10 1.84 10.89
CA VAL A 288 9.08 2.93 9.90
C VAL A 288 10.40 3.69 9.80
N ASN A 289 11.15 3.79 10.91
CA ASN A 289 12.51 4.32 10.89
C ASN A 289 13.45 3.43 10.06
N ASN A 290 13.29 2.10 10.13
CA ASN A 290 14.06 1.17 9.30
C ASN A 290 13.67 1.30 7.82
N ILE A 291 12.37 1.38 7.50
CA ILE A 291 11.87 1.65 6.14
C ILE A 291 12.51 2.94 5.58
N ALA A 292 12.45 4.04 6.33
CA ALA A 292 13.02 5.32 5.93
C ALA A 292 14.54 5.22 5.71
N TYR A 293 15.24 4.53 6.61
CA TYR A 293 16.69 4.33 6.52
C TYR A 293 17.10 3.56 5.26
N PHE A 294 16.44 2.45 4.93
CA PHE A 294 16.75 1.68 3.73
C PHE A 294 16.29 2.38 2.44
N SER A 295 15.17 3.11 2.48
CA SER A 295 14.71 3.93 1.34
C SER A 295 15.74 5.02 1.00
N LYS A 296 16.30 5.68 2.02
CA LYS A 296 17.38 6.66 1.83
C LYS A 296 18.59 6.07 1.13
N ILE A 297 19.00 4.84 1.47
CA ILE A 297 20.13 4.17 0.83
C ILE A 297 19.86 3.97 -0.67
N VAL A 298 18.65 3.56 -1.05
CA VAL A 298 18.26 3.41 -2.47
C VAL A 298 18.37 4.75 -3.19
N LYS A 299 17.86 5.84 -2.59
CA LYS A 299 17.95 7.19 -3.16
C LYS A 299 19.39 7.67 -3.30
N GLU A 300 20.23 7.48 -2.29
CA GLU A 300 21.64 7.86 -2.32
C GLU A 300 22.41 7.08 -3.41
N LYS A 301 22.24 5.76 -3.48
CA LYS A 301 22.92 4.90 -4.46
C LYS A 301 22.49 5.16 -5.90
N SER A 302 21.21 5.45 -6.11
CA SER A 302 20.65 5.69 -7.44
C SER A 302 20.67 7.16 -7.88
N HIS A 303 21.23 8.06 -7.08
CA HIS A 303 21.13 9.52 -7.31
C HIS A 303 19.68 10.01 -7.46
N GLY A 304 18.76 9.37 -6.71
CA GLY A 304 17.33 9.63 -6.74
C GLY A 304 16.59 9.09 -7.97
N TYR A 305 17.23 8.28 -8.82
CA TYR A 305 16.62 7.77 -10.06
C TYR A 305 15.76 6.53 -9.87
N LEU A 306 15.94 5.78 -8.79
CA LEU A 306 15.07 4.64 -8.48
C LEU A 306 13.92 5.08 -7.57
N LEU A 307 12.72 4.53 -7.83
CA LEU A 307 11.62 4.60 -6.90
C LEU A 307 11.93 3.81 -5.63
N THR A 308 11.35 4.27 -4.53
CA THR A 308 11.32 3.58 -3.24
C THR A 308 9.89 3.41 -2.77
N GLY A 309 9.57 2.20 -2.34
CA GLY A 309 8.29 1.94 -1.70
C GLY A 309 8.38 0.90 -0.60
N ALA A 310 7.30 0.79 0.16
CA ALA A 310 7.19 -0.18 1.25
C ALA A 310 5.72 -0.53 1.53
N PHE A 311 5.51 -1.67 2.16
CA PHE A 311 4.29 -1.97 2.89
C PHE A 311 4.33 -1.31 4.27
N SER A 312 3.28 -0.55 4.61
CA SER A 312 3.13 0.02 5.96
C SER A 312 1.75 0.63 6.17
N GLY A 313 1.42 0.95 7.43
CA GLY A 313 0.28 1.80 7.76
C GLY A 313 -1.09 1.14 7.68
N TYR A 314 -1.19 -0.16 7.98
CA TYR A 314 -2.42 -0.96 7.85
C TYR A 314 -3.44 -0.70 8.97
N HIS A 315 -3.46 0.50 9.55
CA HIS A 315 -4.29 0.87 10.70
C HIS A 315 -5.80 0.70 10.44
N TYR A 316 -6.24 0.66 9.18
CA TYR A 316 -7.65 0.51 8.82
C TYR A 316 -8.14 -0.95 8.83
N PHE A 317 -7.22 -1.92 8.95
CA PHE A 317 -7.52 -3.36 8.92
C PHE A 317 -6.80 -4.16 10.02
N VAL A 318 -5.53 -3.87 10.27
CA VAL A 318 -4.73 -4.56 11.28
C VAL A 318 -4.95 -3.89 12.64
N GLY A 319 -5.91 -4.41 13.40
CA GLY A 319 -6.24 -3.93 14.74
C GLY A 319 -5.28 -4.38 15.86
N ASP A 320 -4.39 -5.34 15.58
CA ASP A 320 -3.42 -5.82 16.56
C ASP A 320 -2.16 -4.93 16.58
N ALA A 321 -2.04 -4.08 17.60
CA ALA A 321 -0.91 -3.15 17.76
C ALA A 321 0.47 -3.82 17.78
N ARG A 322 0.55 -5.11 18.16
CA ARG A 322 1.81 -5.87 18.18
C ARG A 322 2.41 -6.05 16.79
N ARG A 323 1.60 -5.88 15.75
CA ARG A 323 2.03 -5.96 14.36
C ARG A 323 2.89 -4.77 13.92
N GLY A 324 2.76 -3.61 14.56
CA GLY A 324 3.66 -2.45 14.36
C GLY A 324 3.28 -1.46 13.25
N HIS A 325 2.00 -1.39 12.85
CA HIS A 325 1.55 -0.56 11.72
C HIS A 325 0.96 0.81 12.09
N GLY A 326 1.05 1.25 13.35
CA GLY A 326 0.45 2.50 13.85
C GLY A 326 1.40 3.71 13.84
N ALA A 327 2.22 3.87 12.81
CA ALA A 327 3.17 5.00 12.67
C ALA A 327 3.27 5.51 11.22
N LEU A 328 2.19 5.39 10.45
CA LEU A 328 2.10 5.86 9.07
C LEU A 328 2.35 7.35 8.96
N ALA A 329 1.79 8.19 9.86
CA ALA A 329 1.99 9.64 9.76
C ALA A 329 3.48 10.02 9.77
N LYS A 330 4.28 9.36 10.62
CA LYS A 330 5.72 9.56 10.67
C LYS A 330 6.42 9.13 9.38
N LEU A 331 5.96 8.04 8.77
CA LEU A 331 6.55 7.53 7.52
C LEU A 331 6.21 8.43 6.32
N LEU A 332 5.02 9.05 6.31
CA LEU A 332 4.61 9.95 5.23
C LEU A 332 5.51 11.19 5.11
N ASP A 333 6.08 11.66 6.23
CA ASP A 333 7.06 12.75 6.25
C ASP A 333 8.44 12.35 5.66
N CYS A 334 8.67 11.06 5.34
CA CYS A 334 9.93 10.60 4.77
C CYS A 334 10.11 11.13 3.33
N PRO A 335 11.14 11.94 3.04
CA PRO A 335 11.36 12.46 1.68
C PRO A 335 11.87 11.38 0.72
N ASP A 336 12.52 10.35 1.26
CA ASP A 336 13.17 9.30 0.48
C ASP A 336 12.23 8.13 0.13
N LEU A 337 10.95 8.21 0.50
CA LEU A 337 9.90 7.23 0.16
C LEU A 337 8.98 7.83 -0.92
N ASP A 338 8.71 7.13 -2.02
CA ASP A 338 7.84 7.66 -3.08
C ASP A 338 6.42 7.11 -3.05
N TYR A 339 6.26 5.85 -2.66
CA TYR A 339 4.95 5.19 -2.63
C TYR A 339 4.82 4.21 -1.46
N LEU A 340 3.57 3.88 -1.15
CA LEU A 340 3.20 2.87 -0.16
C LEU A 340 2.24 1.86 -0.78
N SER A 341 2.14 0.70 -0.14
CA SER A 341 1.25 -0.36 -0.57
C SER A 341 0.57 -1.08 0.59
N SER A 342 -0.56 -1.71 0.28
CA SER A 342 -1.18 -2.79 1.04
C SER A 342 -1.96 -3.70 0.10
N PRO A 343 -2.30 -4.94 0.52
CA PRO A 343 -3.43 -5.66 -0.07
C PRO A 343 -4.74 -4.90 0.14
N ASN A 344 -5.79 -5.27 -0.60
CA ASN A 344 -7.14 -4.87 -0.20
C ASN A 344 -7.56 -5.61 1.08
N VAL A 345 -8.46 -5.04 1.89
CA VAL A 345 -9.03 -5.74 3.07
C VAL A 345 -9.53 -7.14 2.71
N TYR A 346 -9.36 -8.10 3.62
CA TYR A 346 -9.57 -9.53 3.32
C TYR A 346 -11.02 -10.03 3.44
N ASN A 347 -12.00 -9.18 3.73
CA ASN A 347 -13.41 -9.57 3.64
C ASN A 347 -13.89 -9.56 2.18
N ARG A 348 -13.33 -10.46 1.37
CA ARG A 348 -13.42 -10.44 -0.10
C ARG A 348 -14.57 -11.25 -0.66
N VAL A 349 -15.75 -11.08 -0.08
CA VAL A 349 -16.98 -11.71 -0.57
C VAL A 349 -17.65 -10.82 -1.62
N ILE A 350 -18.55 -11.43 -2.40
CA ILE A 350 -19.35 -10.71 -3.39
C ILE A 350 -20.25 -9.67 -2.72
N GLY A 351 -20.40 -8.51 -3.35
CA GLY A 351 -21.17 -7.37 -2.81
C GLY A 351 -20.55 -6.63 -1.62
N GLU A 352 -19.33 -7.01 -1.20
CA GLU A 352 -18.57 -6.23 -0.23
C GLU A 352 -17.55 -5.33 -0.93
N ASP A 353 -17.29 -4.17 -0.33
CA ASP A 353 -16.23 -3.29 -0.76
C ASP A 353 -14.87 -3.77 -0.26
N TRP A 354 -13.82 -3.54 -1.06
CA TRP A 354 -12.45 -3.97 -0.79
C TRP A 354 -11.51 -2.75 -0.72
N PRO A 355 -11.65 -1.88 0.31
CA PRO A 355 -10.75 -0.74 0.49
C PRO A 355 -9.29 -1.13 0.70
N ALA A 356 -8.40 -0.19 0.41
CA ALA A 356 -7.03 -0.19 0.92
C ALA A 356 -7.03 -0.28 2.46
N MET A 357 -5.98 -0.86 3.05
CA MET A 357 -5.86 -0.99 4.51
C MET A 357 -5.39 0.30 5.21
N ALA A 358 -5.33 1.42 4.51
CA ALA A 358 -4.84 2.70 5.03
C ALA A 358 -5.68 3.89 4.56
N ALA A 359 -5.56 5.01 5.28
CA ALA A 359 -6.05 6.33 4.90
C ALA A 359 -5.31 6.90 3.67
N ILE A 360 -5.72 6.46 2.47
CA ILE A 360 -5.05 6.83 1.21
C ILE A 360 -5.07 8.33 0.91
N ASN A 361 -6.06 9.09 1.40
CA ASN A 361 -6.07 10.53 1.15
C ASN A 361 -4.98 11.25 1.95
N SER A 362 -4.58 10.71 3.10
CA SER A 362 -3.36 11.16 3.81
C SER A 362 -2.11 10.82 3.01
N VAL A 363 -2.02 9.62 2.44
CA VAL A 363 -0.88 9.23 1.59
C VAL A 363 -0.72 10.23 0.42
N HIS A 364 -1.81 10.55 -0.27
CA HIS A 364 -1.81 11.53 -1.34
C HIS A 364 -1.49 12.94 -0.82
N LEU A 365 -2.03 13.38 0.32
CA LEU A 365 -1.74 14.70 0.89
C LEU A 365 -0.24 14.95 1.10
N HIS A 366 0.51 13.89 1.36
CA HIS A 366 1.97 13.90 1.54
C HIS A 366 2.75 13.65 0.23
N GLY A 367 2.08 13.73 -0.92
CA GLY A 367 2.68 13.60 -2.25
C GLY A 367 3.14 12.18 -2.60
N LYS A 368 2.70 11.17 -1.86
CA LYS A 368 3.08 9.76 -2.07
C LYS A 368 2.03 9.04 -2.88
N LEU A 369 2.45 8.16 -3.79
CA LEU A 369 1.52 7.31 -4.52
C LEU A 369 1.07 6.14 -3.64
N TRP A 370 -0.21 5.77 -3.74
CA TRP A 370 -0.68 4.49 -3.20
C TRP A 370 -0.77 3.43 -4.29
N LEU A 371 -0.22 2.25 -4.03
CA LEU A 371 -0.32 1.08 -4.91
C LEU A 371 -0.98 -0.07 -4.15
N THR A 372 -2.19 -0.45 -4.53
CA THR A 372 -2.84 -1.62 -3.94
C THR A 372 -2.28 -2.92 -4.52
N GLU A 373 -2.01 -3.90 -3.65
CA GLU A 373 -1.76 -5.28 -4.05
C GLU A 373 -3.10 -5.98 -4.33
N ASN A 374 -3.38 -6.25 -5.61
CA ASN A 374 -4.61 -6.89 -6.07
C ASN A 374 -4.38 -8.40 -6.26
N ASP A 375 -4.25 -9.15 -5.17
CA ASP A 375 -4.29 -10.62 -5.14
C ASP A 375 -5.74 -11.12 -5.26
N THR A 376 -6.40 -10.78 -6.36
CA THR A 376 -7.78 -11.17 -6.63
C THR A 376 -7.79 -12.60 -7.16
N ARG A 377 -8.45 -13.50 -6.42
CA ARG A 377 -8.60 -14.89 -6.85
C ARG A 377 -9.71 -14.94 -7.90
N THR A 378 -9.52 -15.78 -8.90
CA THR A 378 -10.37 -15.99 -10.08
C THR A 378 -10.79 -17.45 -10.15
N SER A 379 -11.75 -17.78 -11.01
CA SER A 379 -12.22 -19.16 -11.21
C SER A 379 -11.15 -20.12 -11.73
N ILE A 380 -10.03 -19.58 -12.22
CA ILE A 380 -8.86 -20.33 -12.69
C ILE A 380 -7.67 -20.24 -11.73
N THR A 381 -7.84 -19.66 -10.54
CA THR A 381 -6.78 -19.60 -9.53
C THR A 381 -6.28 -20.99 -9.17
N THR A 382 -5.00 -21.23 -9.45
CA THR A 382 -4.27 -22.42 -9.00
C THR A 382 -3.79 -22.27 -7.57
N LEU A 383 -3.64 -23.37 -6.83
CA LEU A 383 -3.09 -23.35 -5.48
C LEU A 383 -1.56 -23.48 -5.50
N LEU A 384 -0.90 -23.04 -4.43
CA LEU A 384 0.56 -23.07 -4.34
C LEU A 384 1.12 -24.50 -4.47
N LYS A 385 0.46 -25.49 -3.86
CA LYS A 385 0.84 -26.90 -3.95
C LYS A 385 0.84 -27.46 -5.38
N ASP A 386 0.04 -26.87 -6.27
CA ASP A 386 -0.07 -27.30 -7.68
C ASP A 386 0.98 -26.63 -8.56
N ARG A 387 1.59 -25.54 -8.06
CA ARG A 387 2.58 -24.72 -8.78
C ARG A 387 4.01 -24.94 -8.30
N SER A 388 4.20 -25.46 -7.08
CA SER A 388 5.52 -25.72 -6.52
C SER A 388 5.53 -26.91 -5.58
N THR A 389 6.63 -27.65 -5.60
CA THR A 389 6.94 -28.68 -4.60
C THR A 389 7.83 -28.11 -3.50
N GLY A 390 7.50 -28.36 -2.23
CA GLY A 390 8.38 -28.05 -1.08
C GLY A 390 8.35 -26.62 -0.54
N ILE A 391 7.61 -25.68 -1.15
CA ILE A 391 7.45 -24.31 -0.63
C ILE A 391 6.34 -24.23 0.43
N ALA A 392 5.16 -24.78 0.13
CA ALA A 392 4.03 -24.79 1.05
C ALA A 392 4.07 -26.05 1.93
N PRO A 393 3.98 -25.92 3.26
CA PRO A 393 3.70 -27.06 4.12
C PRO A 393 2.31 -27.65 3.84
N PRO A 394 2.11 -28.97 4.01
CA PRO A 394 0.82 -29.62 3.75
C PRO A 394 -0.34 -28.97 4.51
N GLY A 395 -1.45 -28.72 3.81
CA GLY A 395 -2.67 -28.15 4.39
C GLY A 395 -2.65 -26.62 4.53
N GLN A 396 -1.58 -25.95 4.10
CA GLN A 396 -1.49 -24.49 4.08
C GLN A 396 -1.76 -23.97 2.67
N TYR A 397 -2.49 -22.85 2.55
CA TYR A 397 -2.79 -22.20 1.26
C TYR A 397 -3.72 -22.99 0.32
N GLU A 398 -4.64 -23.80 0.87
CA GLU A 398 -5.47 -24.73 0.07
C GLU A 398 -6.99 -24.54 0.25
N SER A 399 -7.44 -23.61 1.07
CA SER A 399 -8.87 -23.45 1.41
C SER A 399 -9.25 -22.01 1.77
N GLY A 400 -10.56 -21.75 1.87
CA GLY A 400 -11.09 -20.45 2.28
C GLY A 400 -10.69 -19.33 1.33
N VAL A 401 -10.00 -18.30 1.83
CA VAL A 401 -9.58 -17.10 1.06
C VAL A 401 -8.64 -17.42 -0.11
N TRP A 402 -8.10 -18.64 -0.19
CA TRP A 402 -7.23 -19.09 -1.28
C TRP A 402 -8.00 -19.61 -2.49
N LEU A 403 -9.32 -19.80 -2.38
CA LEU A 403 -10.18 -20.21 -3.46
C LEU A 403 -10.75 -18.98 -4.19
N GLY A 404 -10.85 -19.07 -5.51
CA GLY A 404 -11.56 -18.09 -6.32
C GLY A 404 -13.07 -18.34 -6.38
N PRO A 405 -13.82 -17.44 -7.04
CA PRO A 405 -15.23 -17.68 -7.34
C PRO A 405 -15.40 -18.89 -8.27
N GLU A 406 -16.61 -19.43 -8.35
CA GLU A 406 -16.91 -20.63 -9.15
C GLU A 406 -16.99 -20.36 -10.66
N ASP A 407 -17.14 -19.10 -11.07
CA ASP A 407 -17.41 -18.72 -12.47
C ASP A 407 -16.57 -17.53 -12.97
N MET A 408 -16.42 -17.46 -14.30
CA MET A 408 -15.61 -16.44 -14.99
C MET A 408 -16.25 -15.06 -14.90
N ASP A 409 -17.58 -14.95 -15.04
CA ASP A 409 -18.30 -13.66 -14.96
C ASP A 409 -18.05 -12.96 -13.61
N THR A 410 -18.07 -13.70 -12.51
CA THR A 410 -17.74 -13.19 -11.17
C THR A 410 -16.26 -12.81 -11.05
N SER A 411 -15.36 -13.55 -11.71
CA SER A 411 -13.93 -13.21 -11.75
C SER A 411 -13.69 -11.88 -12.47
N VAL A 412 -14.28 -11.72 -13.66
CA VAL A 412 -14.26 -10.47 -14.44
C VAL A 412 -14.85 -9.32 -13.61
N SER A 413 -15.97 -9.55 -12.94
CA SER A 413 -16.62 -8.50 -12.13
C SER A 413 -15.76 -8.05 -10.95
N PHE A 414 -14.99 -8.94 -10.32
CA PHE A 414 -14.03 -8.57 -9.28
C PHE A 414 -12.85 -7.75 -9.80
N LEU A 415 -12.28 -8.11 -10.95
CA LEU A 415 -11.20 -7.31 -11.57
C LEU A 415 -11.71 -5.93 -12.01
N LEU A 416 -12.91 -5.85 -12.56
CA LEU A 416 -13.57 -4.58 -12.89
C LEU A 416 -13.86 -3.74 -11.64
N LYS A 417 -14.22 -4.37 -10.50
CA LYS A 417 -14.43 -3.66 -9.23
C LYS A 417 -13.15 -3.00 -8.74
N ASN A 418 -12.02 -3.71 -8.77
CA ASN A 418 -10.72 -3.13 -8.44
C ASN A 418 -10.33 -2.00 -9.39
N THR A 419 -10.58 -2.18 -10.69
CA THR A 419 -10.34 -1.15 -11.73
C THR A 419 -11.15 0.11 -11.44
N ALA A 420 -12.46 -0.04 -11.21
CA ALA A 420 -13.35 1.07 -10.90
C ALA A 420 -12.90 1.84 -9.65
N ARG A 421 -12.48 1.12 -8.60
CA ARG A 421 -11.99 1.74 -7.38
C ARG A 421 -10.67 2.50 -7.59
N MET A 422 -9.68 1.87 -8.23
CA MET A 422 -8.40 2.51 -8.56
C MET A 422 -8.59 3.80 -9.37
N LEU A 423 -9.45 3.77 -10.39
CA LEU A 423 -9.74 4.92 -11.26
C LEU A 423 -10.50 6.03 -10.53
N ALA A 424 -11.54 5.70 -9.76
CA ALA A 424 -12.37 6.69 -9.08
C ALA A 424 -11.64 7.39 -7.91
N TYR A 425 -10.79 6.65 -7.19
CA TYR A 425 -10.03 7.18 -6.04
C TYR A 425 -8.62 7.64 -6.43
N GLY A 426 -8.16 7.31 -7.65
CA GLY A 426 -6.93 7.81 -8.22
C GLY A 426 -5.67 7.26 -7.59
N TYR A 427 -5.64 5.97 -7.36
CA TYR A 427 -4.45 5.25 -6.91
C TYR A 427 -4.15 4.11 -7.89
N GLY A 428 -2.94 3.55 -7.79
CA GLY A 428 -2.49 2.46 -8.65
C GLY A 428 -2.54 1.10 -7.97
N GLY A 429 -1.90 0.12 -8.57
CA GLY A 429 -1.75 -1.19 -7.93
C GLY A 429 -1.01 -2.17 -8.80
N TRP A 430 -0.71 -3.33 -8.23
CA TRP A 430 -0.25 -4.45 -9.04
C TRP A 430 -1.26 -5.57 -9.04
N TRP A 431 -1.48 -6.13 -10.23
CA TRP A 431 -2.20 -7.38 -10.41
C TRP A 431 -1.32 -8.50 -9.86
N PHE A 432 -1.68 -9.02 -8.70
CA PHE A 432 -0.86 -10.00 -8.00
C PHE A 432 -1.31 -11.41 -8.36
N ASP A 433 -0.66 -11.94 -9.38
CA ASP A 433 -0.80 -13.32 -9.83
C ASP A 433 0.12 -14.20 -8.99
N MET A 434 -0.32 -14.50 -7.77
CA MET A 434 0.57 -14.92 -6.69
C MET A 434 1.49 -16.10 -7.09
N TRP A 435 0.96 -17.09 -7.80
CA TRP A 435 1.66 -18.31 -8.21
C TRP A 435 1.81 -18.48 -9.74
N GLY A 436 1.39 -17.50 -10.53
CA GLY A 436 1.38 -17.54 -11.99
C GLY A 436 0.13 -18.21 -12.57
N GLY A 437 -0.48 -17.57 -13.56
CA GLY A 437 -1.62 -18.08 -14.33
C GLY A 437 -3.00 -17.66 -13.84
N TRP A 438 -3.12 -16.90 -12.74
CA TRP A 438 -4.43 -16.50 -12.19
C TRP A 438 -5.24 -15.59 -13.12
N PHE A 439 -4.56 -14.93 -14.07
CA PHE A 439 -5.18 -14.05 -15.06
C PHE A 439 -5.00 -14.55 -16.50
N SER A 440 -4.48 -15.77 -16.70
CA SER A 440 -4.17 -16.34 -18.02
C SER A 440 -5.43 -16.86 -18.72
N ASP A 441 -6.36 -15.96 -18.97
CA ASP A 441 -7.57 -16.18 -19.75
C ASP A 441 -7.88 -14.90 -20.54
N PRO A 442 -8.30 -14.98 -21.82
CA PRO A 442 -8.57 -13.80 -22.64
C PRO A 442 -9.55 -12.79 -22.01
N GLU A 443 -10.56 -13.25 -21.27
CA GLU A 443 -11.55 -12.36 -20.64
C GLU A 443 -10.93 -11.58 -19.47
N LEU A 444 -10.06 -12.21 -18.69
CA LEU A 444 -9.36 -11.56 -17.58
C LEU A 444 -8.26 -10.62 -18.08
N LEU A 445 -7.51 -11.03 -19.11
CA LEU A 445 -6.49 -10.20 -19.76
C LEU A 445 -7.10 -8.95 -20.42
N ASP A 446 -8.30 -9.06 -20.99
CA ASP A 446 -9.03 -7.89 -21.53
C ASP A 446 -9.32 -6.86 -20.44
N VAL A 447 -9.70 -7.29 -19.22
CA VAL A 447 -9.90 -6.36 -18.10
C VAL A 447 -8.60 -5.60 -17.80
N LEU A 448 -7.47 -6.30 -17.67
CA LEU A 448 -6.16 -5.70 -17.41
C LEU A 448 -5.76 -4.70 -18.52
N ALA A 449 -5.96 -5.08 -19.78
CA ALA A 449 -5.67 -4.23 -20.93
C ALA A 449 -6.54 -2.97 -20.93
N LYS A 450 -7.84 -3.12 -20.63
CA LYS A 450 -8.75 -1.97 -20.54
C LYS A 450 -8.43 -1.08 -19.36
N THR A 451 -7.98 -1.59 -18.22
CA THR A 451 -7.52 -0.76 -17.11
C THR A 451 -6.39 0.19 -17.55
N GLN A 452 -5.40 -0.33 -18.30
CA GLN A 452 -4.31 0.47 -18.89
C GLN A 452 -4.83 1.51 -19.89
N GLN A 453 -5.70 1.07 -20.80
CA GLN A 453 -6.29 1.93 -21.82
C GLN A 453 -7.14 3.05 -21.22
N PHE A 454 -7.92 2.76 -20.19
CA PHE A 454 -8.80 3.72 -19.52
C PHE A 454 -8.02 4.85 -18.88
N HIS A 455 -6.94 4.54 -18.16
CA HIS A 455 -6.08 5.55 -17.58
C HIS A 455 -5.41 6.43 -18.64
N SER A 456 -4.99 5.82 -19.76
CA SER A 456 -4.27 6.54 -20.83
C SER A 456 -5.21 7.39 -21.70
N THR A 457 -6.40 6.88 -22.02
CA THR A 457 -7.40 7.55 -22.86
C THR A 457 -8.12 8.66 -22.10
N PHE A 458 -8.41 8.41 -20.81
CA PHE A 458 -9.08 9.36 -19.93
C PHE A 458 -8.11 9.76 -18.83
N PRO A 459 -7.17 10.68 -19.12
CA PRO A 459 -6.18 11.11 -18.15
C PRO A 459 -6.86 11.62 -16.89
N PRO A 460 -6.25 11.43 -15.71
CA PRO A 460 -6.87 11.81 -14.46
C PRO A 460 -7.27 13.29 -14.45
N SER A 461 -8.49 13.57 -13.99
CA SER A 461 -8.97 14.93 -13.77
C SER A 461 -9.33 15.10 -12.29
N GLN A 462 -9.25 16.33 -11.78
CA GLN A 462 -9.65 16.62 -10.39
C GLN A 462 -11.13 16.32 -10.11
N GLY A 463 -11.97 16.24 -11.14
CA GLY A 463 -13.38 15.87 -11.00
C GLY A 463 -14.14 16.79 -10.04
N GLU A 464 -13.94 18.11 -10.15
CA GLU A 464 -14.46 19.14 -9.21
C GLU A 464 -15.92 18.91 -8.77
N ARG A 465 -16.81 18.56 -9.70
CA ARG A 465 -18.25 18.37 -9.41
C ARG A 465 -18.60 17.01 -8.81
N MET A 466 -17.67 16.06 -8.81
CA MET A 466 -17.81 14.69 -8.28
C MET A 466 -16.96 14.47 -7.02
N LYS A 467 -16.49 15.54 -6.37
CA LYS A 467 -15.73 15.45 -5.13
C LYS A 467 -16.58 14.81 -4.01
N PRO A 468 -15.99 13.93 -3.17
CA PRO A 468 -16.68 13.36 -2.02
C PRO A 468 -17.22 14.44 -1.07
N GLN A 469 -18.45 14.26 -0.59
CA GLN A 469 -19.10 15.17 0.38
C GLN A 469 -18.96 14.67 1.83
N ILE A 470 -18.25 13.55 2.02
CA ILE A 470 -18.01 12.90 3.30
C ILE A 470 -16.50 12.78 3.50
N GLY A 471 -16.00 13.34 4.60
CA GLY A 471 -14.62 13.14 5.07
C GLY A 471 -14.60 12.23 6.30
N VAL A 472 -13.98 11.07 6.21
CA VAL A 472 -13.75 10.17 7.33
C VAL A 472 -12.32 10.37 7.83
N VAL A 473 -12.17 10.44 9.16
CA VAL A 473 -10.87 10.57 9.81
C VAL A 473 -10.72 9.45 10.82
N VAL A 474 -9.59 8.75 10.77
CA VAL A 474 -9.25 7.66 11.68
C VAL A 474 -7.99 7.98 12.47
N ASP A 475 -7.92 7.49 13.70
CA ASP A 475 -6.72 7.55 14.51
C ASP A 475 -5.93 6.25 14.32
N GLU A 476 -4.72 6.34 13.77
CA GLU A 476 -3.87 5.16 13.56
C GLU A 476 -3.42 4.50 14.88
N GLU A 477 -3.44 5.26 15.98
CA GLU A 477 -3.02 4.78 17.29
C GLU A 477 -4.17 4.14 18.09
N ILE A 478 -5.41 4.07 17.57
CA ILE A 478 -6.54 3.48 18.31
C ILE A 478 -6.23 2.06 18.81
N SER A 479 -5.52 1.28 18.00
CA SER A 479 -5.10 -0.08 18.36
C SER A 479 -4.19 -0.13 19.59
N PHE A 480 -3.43 0.93 19.87
CA PHE A 480 -2.54 1.00 21.03
C PHE A 480 -3.34 1.04 22.34
N TRP A 481 -4.58 1.52 22.27
CA TRP A 481 -5.50 1.61 23.40
C TRP A 481 -6.31 0.33 23.57
N ASP A 482 -6.21 -0.64 22.67
CA ASP A 482 -7.02 -1.85 22.65
C ASP A 482 -6.31 -3.02 23.35
N PRO A 483 -6.69 -3.42 24.59
CA PRO A 483 -6.08 -4.55 25.26
C PRO A 483 -6.56 -5.91 24.73
N THR A 484 -7.51 -5.93 23.80
CA THR A 484 -8.05 -7.14 23.18
C THR A 484 -7.34 -7.52 21.89
N TYR A 485 -6.25 -6.80 21.54
CA TYR A 485 -5.47 -7.01 20.32
C TYR A 485 -6.32 -6.89 19.05
N GLY A 486 -7.21 -5.90 19.01
CA GLY A 486 -7.93 -5.48 17.82
C GLY A 486 -9.44 -5.71 17.86
N HIS A 487 -9.99 -6.45 18.84
CA HIS A 487 -11.43 -6.70 18.88
C HIS A 487 -12.25 -5.42 19.17
N LEU A 488 -11.79 -4.55 20.07
CA LEU A 488 -12.47 -3.26 20.30
C LEU A 488 -12.28 -2.30 19.12
N THR A 489 -11.08 -2.27 18.56
CA THR A 489 -10.74 -1.49 17.38
C THR A 489 -11.63 -1.87 16.20
N GLU A 490 -11.79 -3.17 15.96
CA GLU A 490 -12.63 -3.69 14.88
C GLU A 490 -14.10 -3.34 15.07
N ASN A 491 -14.59 -3.24 16.31
CA ASN A 491 -15.96 -2.81 16.57
C ASN A 491 -16.27 -1.40 16.07
N ILE A 492 -15.26 -0.54 15.91
CA ILE A 492 -15.39 0.80 15.33
C ILE A 492 -15.00 0.80 13.84
N LEU A 493 -13.87 0.20 13.48
CA LEU A 493 -13.35 0.26 12.11
C LEU A 493 -14.13 -0.60 11.11
N SER A 494 -14.96 -1.55 11.57
CA SER A 494 -15.84 -2.35 10.69
C SER A 494 -16.84 -1.52 9.89
N ASN A 495 -17.04 -0.24 10.24
CA ASN A 495 -17.83 0.70 9.43
C ASN A 495 -17.24 0.95 8.04
N ARG A 496 -16.02 0.49 7.76
CA ARG A 496 -15.44 0.49 6.41
C ARG A 496 -16.26 -0.28 5.37
N TYR A 497 -16.96 -1.32 5.80
CA TYR A 497 -17.78 -2.18 4.95
C TYR A 497 -19.07 -1.50 4.44
N PRO A 498 -19.91 -0.89 5.30
CA PRO A 498 -21.09 -0.16 4.85
C PRO A 498 -20.77 1.16 4.11
N LEU A 499 -19.61 1.78 4.32
CA LEU A 499 -19.32 3.13 3.78
C LEU A 499 -19.47 3.23 2.26
N ALA A 500 -19.09 2.21 1.49
CA ALA A 500 -19.22 2.23 0.03
C ALA A 500 -20.59 1.77 -0.49
N LYS A 501 -21.53 1.37 0.39
CA LYS A 501 -22.83 0.77 0.03
C LYS A 501 -24.01 1.72 0.23
N THR A 502 -23.77 2.98 -0.05
CA THR A 502 -24.56 4.10 0.46
C THR A 502 -24.83 5.14 -0.64
N GLY A 503 -24.40 4.84 -1.86
CA GLY A 503 -24.66 5.61 -3.06
C GLY A 503 -23.83 6.89 -3.22
N THR A 504 -22.73 7.05 -2.48
CA THR A 504 -21.79 8.17 -2.68
C THR A 504 -20.37 7.78 -2.28
N SER A 505 -19.39 8.62 -2.59
CA SER A 505 -17.99 8.42 -2.20
C SER A 505 -17.62 9.14 -0.91
N TYR A 506 -16.50 8.72 -0.31
CA TYR A 506 -15.92 9.29 0.89
C TYR A 506 -14.41 9.40 0.74
N ASP A 507 -13.80 10.38 1.42
CA ASP A 507 -12.35 10.47 1.62
C ASP A 507 -11.98 9.91 3.00
N LEU A 508 -10.77 9.35 3.14
CA LEU A 508 -10.25 8.78 4.39
C LEU A 508 -8.87 9.36 4.75
N PHE A 509 -8.79 10.07 5.88
CA PHE A 509 -7.58 10.72 6.40
C PHE A 509 -7.15 10.18 7.76
N LEU A 510 -5.87 10.38 8.08
CA LEU A 510 -5.33 10.24 9.42
C LEU A 510 -5.71 11.41 10.32
N ARG A 511 -5.87 11.14 11.61
CA ARG A 511 -6.07 12.14 12.66
C ARG A 511 -5.00 13.24 12.66
N THR A 512 -3.76 12.88 12.37
CA THR A 512 -2.63 13.82 12.29
C THR A 512 -2.78 14.85 11.17
N ASP A 513 -3.48 14.51 10.09
CA ASP A 513 -3.73 15.38 8.94
C ASP A 513 -5.01 16.22 9.06
N LEU A 514 -5.73 16.13 10.19
CA LEU A 514 -6.99 16.85 10.40
C LEU A 514 -6.88 18.37 10.16
N LYS A 515 -5.69 18.96 10.33
CA LYS A 515 -5.43 20.39 10.06
C LYS A 515 -5.29 20.70 8.58
N SER A 516 -4.73 19.77 7.82
CA SER A 516 -4.40 19.92 6.40
C SER A 516 -5.50 19.37 5.48
N MET A 517 -6.44 18.59 6.04
CA MET A 517 -7.63 18.09 5.37
C MET A 517 -8.45 19.24 4.74
N PRO A 518 -8.81 19.17 3.44
CA PRO A 518 -9.74 20.12 2.84
C PRO A 518 -11.10 20.00 3.53
N THR A 519 -11.84 21.10 3.69
CA THR A 519 -13.13 21.08 4.42
C THR A 519 -14.25 21.82 3.72
N THR A 520 -14.00 22.32 2.50
CA THR A 520 -14.98 23.09 1.73
C THR A 520 -16.00 22.21 1.03
N GLN A 521 -15.61 21.00 0.63
CA GLN A 521 -16.47 20.04 -0.06
C GLN A 521 -17.35 19.20 0.87
N TYR A 522 -16.97 19.07 2.15
CA TYR A 522 -17.65 18.16 3.07
C TYR A 522 -18.90 18.76 3.68
N LYS A 523 -19.96 17.97 3.68
CA LYS A 523 -21.19 18.18 4.45
C LYS A 523 -21.21 17.32 5.71
N VAL A 524 -20.47 16.21 5.70
CA VAL A 524 -20.26 15.34 6.85
C VAL A 524 -18.76 15.14 7.10
N VAL A 525 -18.35 15.27 8.36
CA VAL A 525 -17.04 14.79 8.83
C VAL A 525 -17.24 13.72 9.91
N TRP A 526 -16.66 12.54 9.74
CA TRP A 526 -16.72 11.46 10.71
C TRP A 526 -15.36 11.24 11.37
N LEU A 527 -15.23 11.65 12.63
CA LEU A 527 -14.11 11.33 13.52
C LEU A 527 -14.33 9.91 14.07
N MET A 528 -13.84 8.91 13.35
CA MET A 528 -14.08 7.50 13.61
C MET A 528 -12.94 6.90 14.44
N GLY A 529 -13.21 6.60 15.71
CA GLY A 529 -12.22 5.97 16.59
C GLY A 529 -11.40 6.93 17.44
N PHE A 530 -11.81 8.19 17.54
CA PHE A 530 -11.18 9.17 18.41
C PHE A 530 -11.65 8.89 19.84
N LEU A 531 -10.87 8.18 20.65
CA LEU A 531 -11.30 7.81 22.00
C LEU A 531 -11.47 9.05 22.90
N GLU A 532 -10.62 10.04 22.71
CA GLU A 532 -10.67 11.34 23.39
C GLU A 532 -10.43 12.48 22.40
N LEU A 533 -11.07 13.62 22.63
CA LEU A 533 -10.85 14.85 21.87
C LEU A 533 -9.94 15.80 22.64
N THR A 534 -9.03 16.44 21.92
CA THR A 534 -8.30 17.61 22.41
C THR A 534 -9.18 18.85 22.36
N SER A 535 -8.86 19.87 23.16
CA SER A 535 -9.56 21.17 23.13
C SER A 535 -9.52 21.85 21.76
N LYS A 536 -8.47 21.59 20.96
CA LYS A 536 -8.35 22.07 19.58
C LYS A 536 -9.33 21.36 18.65
N GLU A 537 -9.52 20.05 18.82
CA GLU A 537 -10.47 19.27 18.03
C GLU A 537 -11.91 19.65 18.40
N GLU A 538 -12.24 19.79 19.68
CA GLU A 538 -13.55 20.30 20.11
C GLU A 538 -13.87 21.67 19.51
N SER A 539 -12.89 22.58 19.56
CA SER A 539 -13.01 23.90 18.95
C SER A 539 -13.20 23.83 17.43
N ARG A 540 -12.60 22.83 16.78
CA ARG A 540 -12.74 22.60 15.34
C ARG A 540 -14.12 22.05 14.98
N ILE A 541 -14.65 21.10 15.75
CA ILE A 541 -16.02 20.60 15.60
C ILE A 541 -17.02 21.75 15.66
N LYS A 542 -16.90 22.63 16.67
CA LYS A 542 -17.74 23.83 16.79
C LYS A 542 -17.64 24.75 15.57
N LYS A 543 -16.45 24.91 14.99
CA LYS A 543 -16.24 25.72 13.78
C LYS A 543 -16.87 25.08 12.53
N TRP A 544 -16.76 23.77 12.39
CA TRP A 544 -17.37 23.04 11.28
C TRP A 544 -18.90 23.05 11.35
N ASN A 545 -19.46 22.81 12.54
CA ASN A 545 -20.89 22.87 12.75
C ASN A 545 -21.46 24.26 12.43
N LYS A 546 -20.80 25.35 12.84
CA LYS A 546 -21.16 26.73 12.42
C LYS A 546 -21.10 26.99 10.91
N ARG A 547 -20.37 26.16 10.15
CA ARG A 547 -20.29 26.22 8.68
C ARG A 547 -21.29 25.29 7.99
N GLY A 548 -22.19 24.66 8.75
CA GLY A 548 -23.21 23.74 8.23
C GLY A 548 -22.72 22.31 8.02
N ILE A 549 -21.59 21.92 8.62
CA ILE A 549 -21.06 20.55 8.52
C ILE A 549 -21.55 19.73 9.71
N THR A 550 -22.21 18.60 9.44
CA THR A 550 -22.56 17.62 10.47
C THR A 550 -21.32 16.82 10.85
N VAL A 551 -21.04 16.70 12.15
CA VAL A 551 -19.88 15.92 12.63
C VAL A 551 -20.34 14.69 13.39
N LEU A 552 -19.88 13.52 12.99
CA LEU A 552 -20.00 12.27 13.76
C LEU A 552 -18.70 12.07 14.54
N TRP A 553 -18.80 11.82 15.83
CA TRP A 553 -17.68 11.44 16.68
C TRP A 553 -17.98 10.09 17.32
N THR A 554 -17.33 9.04 16.82
CA THR A 554 -17.43 7.68 17.37
C THR A 554 -16.21 7.42 18.25
N ASN A 555 -16.45 7.19 19.54
CA ASN A 555 -15.42 6.91 20.54
C ASN A 555 -15.64 5.53 21.16
N GLY A 556 -14.97 5.25 22.29
CA GLY A 556 -15.07 3.97 22.99
C GLY A 556 -16.38 3.70 23.74
N LYS A 557 -17.32 4.66 23.77
CA LYS A 557 -18.63 4.55 24.48
C LYS A 557 -19.83 4.59 23.55
N GLY A 558 -19.75 5.33 22.45
CA GLY A 558 -20.82 5.41 21.46
C GLY A 558 -20.52 6.44 20.37
N THR A 559 -21.57 6.91 19.69
CA THR A 559 -21.44 7.97 18.69
C THR A 559 -22.17 9.23 19.15
N LYS A 560 -21.46 10.36 19.14
CA LYS A 560 -22.04 11.69 19.29
C LYS A 560 -22.15 12.37 17.92
N ILE A 561 -23.31 12.93 17.63
CA ILE A 561 -23.59 13.68 16.40
C ILE A 561 -23.74 15.14 16.77
N PHE A 562 -23.00 16.00 16.07
CA PHE A 562 -23.11 17.46 16.14
C PHE A 562 -23.74 17.94 14.84
N ASP A 563 -25.06 18.08 14.86
CA ASP A 563 -25.84 18.55 13.71
C ASP A 563 -25.99 20.07 13.75
N PRO A 564 -25.80 20.78 12.63
CA PRO A 564 -25.91 22.25 12.59
C PRO A 564 -27.35 22.75 12.81
N ASN A 565 -28.36 21.92 12.55
CA ASN A 565 -29.77 22.28 12.62
C ASN A 565 -30.48 21.63 13.82
N GLU A 566 -30.12 20.39 14.18
CA GLU A 566 -30.77 19.61 15.24
C GLU A 566 -30.01 19.63 16.59
N GLY A 567 -28.81 20.23 16.64
CA GLY A 567 -27.99 20.29 17.84
C GLY A 567 -27.19 19.01 18.10
N GLU A 568 -27.01 18.62 19.36
CA GLU A 568 -26.17 17.48 19.75
C GLU A 568 -27.00 16.26 20.15
N LEU A 569 -26.69 15.10 19.57
CA LEU A 569 -27.30 13.81 19.91
C LEU A 569 -26.21 12.81 20.32
N TYR A 570 -26.32 12.19 21.48
CA TYR A 570 -25.45 11.08 21.88
C TYR A 570 -26.19 9.76 21.84
N MET A 571 -25.60 8.77 21.17
CA MET A 571 -26.13 7.42 21.02
C MET A 571 -25.18 6.45 21.73
N ASP A 572 -25.54 6.07 22.95
CA ASP A 572 -24.74 5.15 23.76
C ASP A 572 -24.66 3.75 23.11
N GLY A 573 -23.48 3.15 23.12
CA GLY A 573 -23.21 1.85 22.50
C GLY A 573 -23.30 1.82 20.96
N LYS A 574 -23.58 2.95 20.30
CA LYS A 574 -23.67 3.02 18.83
C LYS A 574 -22.27 3.14 18.21
N PHE A 575 -21.65 2.00 17.93
CA PHE A 575 -20.35 1.93 17.23
C PHE A 575 -20.48 1.62 15.74
N LYS A 576 -21.37 0.68 15.41
CA LYS A 576 -21.56 0.17 14.05
C LYS A 576 -22.83 0.73 13.42
N TRP A 577 -22.74 0.98 12.13
CA TRP A 577 -23.81 1.51 11.31
C TRP A 577 -24.10 0.57 10.15
N SER A 578 -25.36 0.39 9.77
CA SER A 578 -25.70 -0.21 8.50
C SER A 578 -25.55 0.80 7.36
N ALA A 579 -25.51 0.31 6.12
CA ALA A 579 -25.52 1.16 4.94
C ALA A 579 -26.75 2.07 4.90
N SER A 580 -27.95 1.53 5.12
CA SER A 580 -29.19 2.30 5.24
C SER A 580 -29.12 3.39 6.31
N GLU A 581 -28.65 3.08 7.53
CA GLU A 581 -28.54 4.08 8.60
C GLU A 581 -27.57 5.21 8.22
N LEU A 582 -26.43 4.89 7.59
CA LEU A 582 -25.52 5.90 7.07
C LEU A 582 -26.19 6.74 5.97
N GLY A 583 -26.86 6.09 5.01
CA GLY A 583 -27.57 6.76 3.92
C GLY A 583 -28.63 7.75 4.40
N GLU A 584 -29.37 7.43 5.46
CA GLU A 584 -30.31 8.36 6.10
C GLU A 584 -29.59 9.57 6.72
N ARG A 585 -28.49 9.34 7.43
CA ARG A 585 -27.69 10.42 8.04
C ARG A 585 -27.12 11.35 6.98
N TRP A 586 -26.69 10.80 5.86
CA TRP A 586 -26.17 11.55 4.73
C TRP A 586 -27.25 12.40 4.09
N GLY A 587 -28.44 11.84 3.86
CA GLY A 587 -29.60 12.57 3.37
C GLY A 587 -29.96 13.76 4.28
N LYS A 588 -29.98 13.56 5.59
CA LYS A 588 -30.22 14.63 6.58
C LYS A 588 -29.17 15.74 6.53
N ALA A 589 -27.90 15.38 6.35
CA ALA A 589 -26.80 16.34 6.17
C ALA A 589 -26.76 16.96 4.75
N GLY A 590 -27.70 16.61 3.87
CA GLY A 590 -27.78 17.09 2.49
C GLY A 590 -26.70 16.53 1.56
N VAL A 591 -26.03 15.44 1.93
CA VAL A 591 -25.09 14.72 1.04
C VAL A 591 -25.86 14.14 -0.14
N HIS A 592 -25.34 14.37 -1.34
CA HIS A 592 -25.91 13.80 -2.56
C HIS A 592 -25.59 12.31 -2.65
N ARG A 593 -26.65 11.51 -2.80
CA ARG A 593 -26.57 10.07 -3.11
C ARG A 593 -26.96 9.87 -4.56
N TYR A 594 -26.06 9.29 -5.34
CA TYR A 594 -26.23 9.05 -6.77
C TYR A 594 -27.14 7.85 -7.05
N ILE A 595 -27.14 6.86 -6.14
CA ILE A 595 -28.07 5.74 -6.12
C ILE A 595 -28.66 5.59 -4.70
N ASP A 596 -29.85 5.01 -4.60
CA ASP A 596 -30.56 4.80 -3.34
C ASP A 596 -30.41 3.37 -2.79
N THR A 597 -29.90 2.44 -3.59
CA THR A 597 -29.64 1.03 -3.22
C THR A 597 -28.34 0.85 -2.43
N GLU A 598 -28.18 -0.33 -1.82
CA GLU A 598 -26.98 -0.73 -1.05
C GLU A 598 -25.93 -1.47 -1.88
N ASP A 599 -25.89 -1.22 -3.20
CA ASP A 599 -24.81 -1.72 -4.04
C ASP A 599 -23.50 -1.01 -3.70
N VAL A 600 -22.38 -1.70 -3.90
CA VAL A 600 -21.06 -1.07 -3.78
C VAL A 600 -20.92 -0.02 -4.87
N PHE A 601 -20.69 1.22 -4.48
CA PHE A 601 -20.70 2.38 -5.35
C PHE A 601 -19.42 3.20 -5.23
N TYR A 602 -18.81 3.48 -6.38
CA TYR A 602 -17.63 4.33 -6.48
C TYR A 602 -17.94 5.51 -7.38
N ILE A 603 -17.54 6.71 -6.95
CA ILE A 603 -17.64 7.89 -7.80
C ILE A 603 -16.53 8.89 -7.46
N GLY A 604 -15.90 9.42 -8.48
CA GLY A 604 -14.80 10.35 -8.31
C GLY A 604 -13.95 10.40 -9.56
N ARG A 605 -13.24 11.52 -9.75
CA ARG A 605 -12.32 11.70 -10.88
C ARG A 605 -12.96 11.30 -12.19
N ASN A 606 -14.23 11.67 -12.34
CA ASN A 606 -14.95 11.54 -13.59
C ASN A 606 -15.29 10.05 -13.95
N TRP A 607 -15.08 9.12 -13.01
CA TRP A 607 -15.46 7.71 -13.08
C TRP A 607 -16.63 7.38 -12.13
N MET A 608 -17.47 6.43 -12.54
CA MET A 608 -18.53 5.86 -11.71
C MET A 608 -18.51 4.33 -11.84
N GLY A 609 -18.45 3.61 -10.72
CA GLY A 609 -18.48 2.15 -10.67
C GLY A 609 -19.62 1.65 -9.78
N ILE A 610 -20.31 0.61 -10.21
CA ILE A 610 -21.37 -0.06 -9.43
C ILE A 610 -21.12 -1.56 -9.46
N HIS A 611 -21.03 -2.20 -8.29
CA HIS A 611 -20.97 -3.65 -8.16
C HIS A 611 -22.18 -4.16 -7.39
N THR A 612 -22.88 -5.13 -7.96
CA THR A 612 -24.17 -5.63 -7.45
C THR A 612 -24.19 -7.14 -7.29
N ILE A 613 -24.91 -7.61 -6.27
CA ILE A 613 -25.23 -9.05 -6.11
C ILE A 613 -26.46 -9.39 -6.93
N GLU A 614 -27.57 -8.68 -6.71
CA GLU A 614 -28.90 -9.06 -7.22
C GLU A 614 -29.14 -8.63 -8.67
N GLY A 615 -28.42 -7.62 -9.17
CA GLY A 615 -28.74 -7.02 -10.46
C GLY A 615 -30.04 -6.20 -10.44
N GLY A 616 -30.65 -6.03 -11.61
CA GLY A 616 -31.89 -5.29 -11.81
C GLY A 616 -31.69 -3.83 -12.20
N GLU A 617 -32.79 -3.09 -12.27
CA GLU A 617 -32.77 -1.67 -12.65
C GLU A 617 -32.26 -0.79 -11.50
N ARG A 618 -31.47 0.24 -11.82
CA ARG A 618 -30.99 1.29 -10.93
C ARG A 618 -31.22 2.65 -11.55
N THR A 619 -31.70 3.57 -10.72
CA THR A 619 -31.82 4.99 -11.10
C THR A 619 -30.59 5.74 -10.63
N ILE A 620 -29.82 6.26 -11.58
CA ILE A 620 -28.66 7.10 -11.29
C ILE A 620 -29.11 8.56 -11.34
N ASN A 621 -28.87 9.31 -10.26
CA ASN A 621 -29.25 10.71 -10.13
C ASN A 621 -28.00 11.59 -10.00
N PHE A 622 -27.86 12.59 -10.87
CA PHE A 622 -26.77 13.55 -10.84
C PHE A 622 -27.24 14.93 -10.35
N PRO A 623 -26.45 15.62 -9.49
CA PRO A 623 -26.78 16.98 -9.07
C PRO A 623 -26.48 18.02 -10.17
N PHE A 624 -25.91 17.60 -11.29
CA PHE A 624 -25.55 18.39 -12.47
C PHE A 624 -25.99 17.66 -13.75
N LYS A 625 -26.07 18.36 -14.88
CA LYS A 625 -26.15 17.68 -16.19
C LYS A 625 -24.82 16.98 -16.46
N ALA A 626 -24.86 15.75 -16.94
CA ALA A 626 -23.69 14.94 -17.24
C ALA A 626 -23.82 14.25 -18.60
N GLN A 627 -22.70 14.14 -19.32
CA GLN A 627 -22.55 13.16 -20.38
C GLN A 627 -22.10 11.83 -19.75
N VAL A 628 -22.73 10.74 -20.16
CA VAL A 628 -22.44 9.39 -19.66
C VAL A 628 -21.94 8.55 -20.83
N ILE A 629 -20.76 7.97 -20.66
CA ILE A 629 -20.06 7.19 -21.67
C ILE A 629 -19.81 5.78 -21.12
N ASP A 630 -20.09 4.77 -21.94
CA ASP A 630 -19.55 3.44 -21.76
C ASP A 630 -18.08 3.45 -22.25
N PRO A 631 -17.10 3.35 -21.33
CA PRO A 631 -15.69 3.39 -21.69
C PRO A 631 -15.24 2.10 -22.40
N LEU A 632 -15.92 0.96 -22.19
CA LEU A 632 -15.59 -0.33 -22.79
C LEU A 632 -15.88 -0.31 -24.30
N GLU A 633 -17.01 0.29 -24.68
CA GLU A 633 -17.44 0.43 -26.09
C GLU A 633 -17.06 1.78 -26.70
N ASN A 634 -16.49 2.71 -25.91
CA ASN A 634 -16.31 4.12 -26.25
C ASN A 634 -17.60 4.76 -26.82
N LYS A 635 -18.74 4.42 -26.21
CA LYS A 635 -20.07 4.79 -26.68
C LYS A 635 -20.70 5.81 -25.74
N ILE A 636 -21.14 6.93 -26.29
CA ILE A 636 -21.95 7.88 -25.51
C ILE A 636 -23.33 7.25 -25.30
N LEU A 637 -23.67 6.96 -24.05
CA LEU A 637 -24.98 6.44 -23.66
C LEU A 637 -25.98 7.59 -23.54
N HIS A 638 -25.53 8.73 -23.01
CA HIS A 638 -26.31 9.96 -22.88
C HIS A 638 -25.41 11.17 -23.12
N ASP A 639 -25.78 12.02 -24.08
CA ASP A 639 -25.04 13.27 -24.36
C ASP A 639 -25.21 14.32 -23.27
N ALA A 640 -26.40 14.41 -22.67
CA ALA A 640 -26.69 15.29 -21.54
C ALA A 640 -27.88 14.74 -20.75
N THR A 641 -27.65 14.37 -19.50
CA THR A 641 -28.73 13.95 -18.60
C THR A 641 -28.46 14.32 -17.15
N ARG A 642 -29.51 14.50 -16.35
CA ARG A 642 -29.44 14.56 -14.88
C ARG A 642 -29.82 13.23 -14.24
N GLN A 643 -30.41 12.31 -14.99
CA GLN A 643 -30.89 11.04 -14.49
C GLN A 643 -30.95 10.00 -15.61
N PHE A 644 -30.59 8.75 -15.33
CA PHE A 644 -30.85 7.66 -16.27
C PHE A 644 -31.07 6.34 -15.54
N GLN A 645 -31.70 5.39 -16.25
CA GLN A 645 -31.87 4.02 -15.80
C GLN A 645 -30.75 3.15 -16.33
N LEU A 646 -30.18 2.32 -15.45
CA LEU A 646 -29.18 1.32 -15.78
C LEU A 646 -29.67 -0.06 -15.32
N THR A 647 -29.70 -1.04 -16.22
CA THR A 647 -30.01 -2.42 -15.88
C THR A 647 -28.72 -3.19 -15.66
N LEU A 648 -28.53 -3.72 -14.45
CA LEU A 648 -27.37 -4.48 -14.06
C LEU A 648 -27.67 -5.98 -14.10
N LYS A 649 -26.70 -6.79 -14.52
CA LYS A 649 -26.78 -8.25 -14.35
C LYS A 649 -26.48 -8.61 -12.87
N PRO A 650 -27.03 -9.72 -12.34
CA PRO A 650 -26.58 -10.24 -11.05
C PRO A 650 -25.06 -10.48 -11.05
N LYS A 651 -24.43 -10.34 -9.88
CA LYS A 651 -23.00 -10.60 -9.65
C LYS A 651 -22.04 -9.82 -10.57
N SER A 652 -22.45 -8.66 -11.06
CA SER A 652 -21.71 -7.91 -12.08
C SER A 652 -21.16 -6.58 -11.56
N THR A 653 -20.19 -6.04 -12.29
CA THR A 653 -19.66 -4.69 -12.09
C THR A 653 -19.81 -3.91 -13.38
N VAL A 654 -20.37 -2.70 -13.29
CA VAL A 654 -20.41 -1.74 -14.40
C VAL A 654 -19.52 -0.56 -14.06
N LEU A 655 -18.73 -0.13 -15.04
CA LEU A 655 -17.87 1.05 -14.98
C LEU A 655 -18.29 2.01 -16.09
N LEU A 656 -18.59 3.26 -15.72
CA LEU A 656 -18.99 4.31 -16.63
C LEU A 656 -18.12 5.55 -16.44
N ARG A 657 -17.93 6.28 -17.54
CA ARG A 657 -17.28 7.58 -17.54
C ARG A 657 -18.37 8.66 -17.47
N VAL A 658 -18.27 9.53 -16.47
CA VAL A 658 -19.25 10.60 -16.21
C VAL A 658 -18.56 11.94 -16.35
N ASN A 659 -18.97 12.72 -17.34
CA ASN A 659 -18.46 14.06 -17.63
C ASN A 659 -19.51 15.10 -17.18
N PRO A 660 -19.29 15.79 -16.05
CA PRO A 660 -20.14 16.92 -15.67
C PRO A 660 -20.11 18.01 -16.76
N LEU A 661 -21.28 18.46 -17.20
CA LEU A 661 -21.44 19.52 -18.19
C LEU A 661 -21.69 20.86 -17.51
N GLU A 662 -21.21 21.95 -18.10
CA GLU A 662 -21.61 23.30 -17.68
C GLU A 662 -23.13 23.49 -17.85
N ASP A 663 -23.75 24.24 -16.95
CA ASP A 663 -25.22 24.30 -16.83
C ASP A 663 -25.91 25.05 -17.98
#